data_AF-A0A2P8D764-F1
#
_entry.id   AF-A0A2P8D764-F1
#
_cell.length_a   1.000
_cell.length_b   1.000
_cell.length_c   1.000
_cell.angle_alpha   90.00
_cell.angle_beta   90.00
_cell.angle_gamma   90.00
#
_symmetry.space_group_name_H-M   'P 1'
#
loop_
_entity.id
_entity.type
_entity.pdbx_description
1 polymer ?
#
loop_
_entity_poly.entity_id
_entity_poly.type
_entity_poly.pdbx_seq_one_letter_code
_entity_poly.pdbx_strand_id
1 'polypeptide(L)'
;GKPKMDALGLTATTYIIADRVDSDPDTVTSADLADAVASGWEIGGHAYSGVVHGASYEGVTTAEAQADMAELRDWLATNYPDPGGHYNLAYPHGRYGATADGNSVESLTRKAGFRSGRTILASVGSATHLQVAGVPEVMPYRIHAASSISELSGDQLNPDNLVAAGGMLDKTASNDAAWMNLVFHQIVDDQITTNLHPNPGFETDTSDWFVSAATLERSTVQAHDGAASGLVTPDASGTVTVSLFNSVAPAVTVGMDYTVAVWLYAPNGVDGVELRAMWLDDARAFLSSDTIQVGTLPAGEWVEGRVTASAPASAAFLNPGVLIGGTPAASDLLYIDDMRAGPGDQAPINSNAEFVSDVAGWAATAGGTLAWSSTAGGSAEVTPSGSVTPIEMGQSGIAATEGRAYHIEATGFVDVLSPRSVPTSVVFWWYDAQGNPISSDQSAQIELGPAVQTFSFTATAPAGAATMGVRIRMDDTPASDEILYVTYFRVSTPAVTATTQISKSDFDMVMDAIASRSLKVRTLRDALDRHVASITPTIDGPWLKSVTRPFLNRPIRIATAGEVAQPARGGVFDVVGRSLPVAVTDLRGSRSYNLSVYRDSIQDAREFDFILAAGDVMLLQIPPDYPEPDVPTGYFFIGDTSKHRVGVHSGLRRFVLPLTEVAPPAPQIVANTMTWNGLIEEFGSWADVVASFDSWADVLDYIATPAAVIIP
;
A
#
# COMPACT_ATOMS: atom_id res chain seq x y z
N GLY A 1 -8.96 18.14 -42.23
CA GLY A 1 -8.14 19.10 -41.46
C GLY A 1 -8.64 19.28 -40.02
N LYS A 2 -7.79 19.73 -39.09
CA LYS A 2 -8.08 19.78 -37.63
C LYS A 2 -7.73 21.15 -37.00
N PRO A 3 -8.30 22.27 -37.49
CA PRO A 3 -7.78 23.61 -37.23
C PRO A 3 -7.63 23.99 -35.74
N LYS A 4 -8.47 23.45 -34.85
CA LYS A 4 -8.35 23.67 -33.40
C LYS A 4 -7.23 22.86 -32.75
N MET A 5 -7.01 21.63 -33.20
CA MET A 5 -5.95 20.76 -32.67
C MET A 5 -4.59 21.15 -33.24
N ASP A 6 -4.55 21.52 -34.53
CA ASP A 6 -3.34 22.00 -35.19
C ASP A 6 -2.83 23.30 -34.53
N ALA A 7 -3.73 24.21 -34.12
CA ALA A 7 -3.38 25.41 -33.37
C ALA A 7 -2.80 25.14 -31.96
N LEU A 8 -3.01 23.94 -31.43
CA LEU A 8 -2.52 23.49 -30.13
C LEU A 8 -1.34 22.50 -30.25
N GLY A 9 -0.88 22.22 -31.47
CA GLY A 9 0.17 21.22 -31.72
C GLY A 9 -0.24 19.79 -31.35
N LEU A 10 -1.54 19.47 -31.39
CA LEU A 10 -2.07 18.15 -31.02
C LEU A 10 -2.37 17.30 -32.24
N THR A 11 -1.92 16.04 -32.22
CA THR A 11 -2.30 15.03 -33.20
C THR A 11 -3.66 14.42 -32.84
N ALA A 12 -4.52 14.22 -33.83
CA ALA A 12 -5.77 13.50 -33.63
C ALA A 12 -5.59 12.07 -34.08
N THR A 13 -6.24 11.15 -33.40
CA THR A 13 -6.23 9.73 -33.74
C THR A 13 -7.67 9.31 -34.04
N THR A 14 -7.89 8.62 -35.15
CA THR A 14 -9.15 7.91 -35.43
C THR A 14 -8.95 6.43 -35.13
N TYR A 15 -9.94 5.79 -34.52
CA TYR A 15 -9.87 4.37 -34.16
C TYR A 15 -10.86 3.57 -34.99
N ILE A 16 -10.40 2.49 -35.61
CA ILE A 16 -11.18 1.74 -36.61
C ILE A 16 -11.38 0.27 -36.20
N ILE A 17 -12.43 -0.33 -36.74
CA ILE A 17 -12.63 -1.78 -36.75
C ILE A 17 -12.24 -2.24 -38.15
N ALA A 18 -11.14 -2.98 -38.29
CA ALA A 18 -10.48 -3.18 -39.58
C ALA A 18 -11.37 -3.87 -40.63
N ASP A 19 -12.07 -4.94 -40.25
CA ASP A 19 -12.97 -5.68 -41.14
C ASP A 19 -14.25 -4.91 -41.52
N ARG A 20 -14.50 -3.77 -40.87
CA ARG A 20 -15.63 -2.88 -41.18
C ARG A 20 -15.25 -1.78 -42.16
N VAL A 21 -13.97 -1.51 -42.38
CA VAL A 21 -13.54 -0.53 -43.38
C VAL A 21 -13.95 -1.04 -44.77
N ASP A 22 -14.63 -0.19 -45.55
CA ASP A 22 -15.21 -0.51 -46.87
C ASP A 22 -16.32 -1.60 -46.87
N SER A 23 -16.83 -2.02 -45.70
CA SER A 23 -17.76 -3.15 -45.60
C SER A 23 -19.22 -2.81 -45.94
N ASP A 24 -19.65 -1.56 -45.75
CA ASP A 24 -21.02 -1.07 -45.99
C ASP A 24 -21.01 0.47 -46.18
N PRO A 25 -21.88 1.08 -47.02
CA PRO A 25 -22.04 2.53 -47.18
C PRO A 25 -22.06 3.41 -45.91
N ASP A 26 -22.42 2.87 -44.74
CA ASP A 26 -22.45 3.62 -43.48
C ASP A 26 -21.15 3.51 -42.64
N THR A 27 -20.13 2.83 -43.16
CA THR A 27 -18.81 2.66 -42.51
C THR A 27 -17.74 3.56 -43.13
N VAL A 28 -16.68 3.84 -42.38
CA VAL A 28 -15.55 4.62 -42.90
C VAL A 28 -14.88 3.85 -44.05
N THR A 29 -14.58 4.54 -45.15
CA THR A 29 -13.91 3.92 -46.29
C THR A 29 -12.39 4.06 -46.19
N SER A 30 -11.64 3.21 -46.90
CA SER A 30 -10.18 3.36 -47.01
C SER A 30 -9.79 4.72 -47.59
N ALA A 31 -10.63 5.29 -48.47
CA ALA A 31 -10.44 6.63 -49.03
C ALA A 31 -10.58 7.73 -47.95
N ASP A 32 -11.59 7.63 -47.08
CA ASP A 32 -11.78 8.57 -45.97
C ASP A 32 -10.60 8.53 -44.98
N LEU A 33 -10.08 7.33 -44.70
CA LEU A 33 -8.92 7.17 -43.82
C LEU A 33 -7.63 7.71 -44.46
N ALA A 34 -7.43 7.51 -45.77
CA ALA A 34 -6.31 8.10 -46.49
C ALA A 34 -6.36 9.65 -46.44
N ASP A 35 -7.55 10.24 -46.59
CA ASP A 35 -7.76 11.68 -46.44
C ASP A 35 -7.52 12.17 -45.00
N ALA A 36 -7.84 11.36 -44.00
CA ALA A 36 -7.53 11.65 -42.60
C ALA A 36 -6.02 11.65 -42.35
N VAL A 37 -5.28 10.64 -42.83
CA VAL A 37 -3.81 10.60 -42.73
C VAL A 37 -3.17 11.77 -43.45
N ALA A 38 -3.61 12.09 -44.67
CA ALA A 38 -3.13 13.27 -45.41
C ALA A 38 -3.40 14.59 -44.67
N SER A 39 -4.41 14.62 -43.80
CA SER A 39 -4.73 15.73 -42.89
C SER A 39 -3.98 15.67 -41.55
N GLY A 40 -2.98 14.78 -41.40
CA GLY A 40 -2.17 14.60 -40.19
C GLY A 40 -2.89 13.90 -39.05
N TRP A 41 -3.88 13.05 -39.33
CA TRP A 41 -4.44 12.14 -38.31
C TRP A 41 -3.62 10.85 -38.21
N GLU A 42 -3.51 10.32 -37.00
CA GLU A 42 -3.08 8.95 -36.76
C GLU A 42 -4.26 7.98 -36.93
N ILE A 43 -3.97 6.77 -37.40
CA ILE A 43 -4.94 5.67 -37.44
C ILE A 43 -4.58 4.67 -36.34
N GLY A 44 -5.46 4.55 -35.35
CA GLY A 44 -5.41 3.53 -34.31
C GLY A 44 -6.44 2.44 -34.54
N GLY A 45 -6.32 1.34 -33.79
CA GLY A 45 -7.25 0.21 -33.88
C GLY A 45 -8.21 0.15 -32.70
N HIS A 46 -9.44 -0.31 -32.96
CA HIS A 46 -10.38 -0.75 -31.93
C HIS A 46 -10.35 -2.28 -31.79
N ALA A 47 -10.54 -2.97 -32.90
CA ALA A 47 -10.39 -4.41 -33.07
C ALA A 47 -10.13 -4.71 -34.55
N TYR A 48 -9.67 -5.91 -34.88
CA TYR A 48 -9.67 -6.32 -36.28
C TYR A 48 -11.09 -6.63 -36.74
N SER A 49 -11.80 -7.50 -36.00
CA SER A 49 -13.14 -7.94 -36.36
C SER A 49 -14.25 -7.19 -35.63
N GLY A 50 -15.33 -6.88 -36.35
CA GLY A 50 -16.57 -6.36 -35.79
C GLY A 50 -17.26 -7.32 -34.82
N VAL A 51 -17.00 -8.62 -34.92
CA VAL A 51 -17.49 -9.62 -33.96
C VAL A 51 -16.79 -9.45 -32.61
N VAL A 52 -15.46 -9.39 -32.61
CA VAL A 52 -14.65 -9.16 -31.39
C VAL A 52 -14.91 -7.78 -30.82
N HIS A 53 -15.04 -6.76 -31.68
CA HIS A 53 -15.43 -5.43 -31.23
C HIS A 53 -16.77 -5.46 -30.46
N GLY A 54 -17.80 -6.09 -31.03
CA GLY A 54 -19.13 -6.17 -30.40
C GLY A 54 -19.16 -6.99 -29.11
N ALA A 55 -18.28 -7.99 -28.97
CA ALA A 55 -18.11 -8.75 -27.74
C ALA A 55 -17.21 -8.05 -26.69
N SER A 56 -16.39 -7.08 -27.12
CA SER A 56 -15.21 -6.59 -26.41
C SER A 56 -14.15 -7.69 -26.19
N TYR A 57 -12.91 -7.27 -25.92
CA TYR A 57 -11.83 -8.21 -25.60
C TYR A 57 -12.08 -8.97 -24.29
N GLU A 58 -12.90 -8.43 -23.38
CA GLU A 58 -13.35 -9.14 -22.17
C GLU A 58 -14.33 -10.28 -22.49
N GLY A 59 -15.08 -10.18 -23.59
CA GLY A 59 -16.11 -11.13 -23.98
C GLY A 59 -15.63 -12.28 -24.87
N VAL A 60 -14.33 -12.33 -25.21
CA VAL A 60 -13.73 -13.36 -26.07
C VAL A 60 -12.59 -14.08 -25.35
N THR A 61 -12.18 -15.24 -25.85
CA THR A 61 -11.05 -16.01 -25.29
C THR A 61 -9.70 -15.32 -25.56
N THR A 62 -8.66 -15.74 -24.84
CA THR A 62 -7.30 -15.24 -25.01
C THR A 62 -6.78 -15.44 -26.42
N ALA A 63 -7.04 -16.62 -27.00
CA ALA A 63 -6.59 -16.95 -28.34
C ALA A 63 -7.29 -16.06 -29.39
N GLU A 64 -8.58 -15.81 -29.23
CA GLU A 64 -9.36 -14.91 -30.10
C GLU A 64 -8.89 -13.46 -29.96
N ALA A 65 -8.67 -12.97 -28.74
CA ALA A 65 -8.15 -11.62 -28.51
C ALA A 65 -6.72 -11.44 -29.09
N GLN A 66 -5.85 -12.43 -28.92
CA GLN A 66 -4.50 -12.41 -29.48
C GLN A 66 -4.51 -12.42 -31.01
N ALA A 67 -5.31 -13.29 -31.62
CA ALA A 67 -5.45 -13.36 -33.07
C ALA A 67 -5.98 -12.04 -33.62
N ASP A 68 -7.05 -11.50 -33.03
CA ASP A 68 -7.64 -10.23 -33.45
C ASP A 68 -6.68 -9.05 -33.29
N MET A 69 -5.96 -8.94 -32.17
CA MET A 69 -4.97 -7.88 -31.95
C MET A 69 -3.76 -8.00 -32.89
N ALA A 70 -3.31 -9.22 -33.19
CA ALA A 70 -2.23 -9.46 -34.14
C ALA A 70 -2.67 -9.09 -35.57
N GLU A 71 -3.84 -9.56 -36.00
CA GLU A 71 -4.41 -9.22 -37.31
C GLU A 71 -4.66 -7.71 -37.43
N LEU A 72 -5.14 -7.06 -36.37
CA LEU A 72 -5.33 -5.61 -36.34
C LEU A 72 -3.99 -4.87 -36.48
N ARG A 73 -2.97 -5.31 -35.74
CA ARG A 73 -1.63 -4.71 -35.79
C ARG A 73 -1.02 -4.88 -37.18
N ASP A 74 -1.13 -6.06 -37.77
CA ASP A 74 -0.64 -6.36 -39.11
C ASP A 74 -1.42 -5.56 -40.18
N TRP A 75 -2.73 -5.41 -40.01
CA TRP A 75 -3.56 -4.61 -40.89
C TRP A 75 -3.19 -3.12 -40.82
N LEU A 76 -2.98 -2.57 -39.62
CA LEU A 76 -2.50 -1.20 -39.44
C LEU A 76 -1.11 -1.02 -40.04
N ALA A 77 -0.20 -1.97 -39.82
CA ALA A 77 1.15 -1.94 -40.39
C ALA A 77 1.16 -1.99 -41.92
N THR A 78 0.24 -2.75 -42.50
CA THR A 78 0.13 -2.90 -43.95
C THR A 78 -0.51 -1.68 -44.60
N ASN A 79 -1.60 -1.16 -44.03
CA ASN A 79 -2.40 -0.11 -44.68
C ASN A 79 -1.99 1.30 -44.27
N TYR A 80 -1.44 1.47 -43.07
CA TYR A 80 -0.99 2.75 -42.50
C TYR A 80 0.38 2.57 -41.83
N PRO A 81 1.44 2.30 -42.62
CA PRO A 81 2.77 2.05 -42.09
C PRO A 81 3.25 3.26 -41.28
N ASP A 82 3.66 2.99 -40.04
CA ASP A 82 4.30 3.93 -39.14
C ASP A 82 5.74 3.45 -38.94
N PRO A 83 6.74 4.21 -39.43
CA PRO A 83 8.16 3.85 -39.37
C PRO A 83 8.60 3.38 -37.97
N GLY A 84 8.23 4.11 -36.92
CA GLY A 84 8.63 3.74 -35.55
C GLY A 84 7.74 2.67 -34.88
N GLY A 85 6.82 2.07 -35.64
CA GLY A 85 5.89 1.03 -35.20
C GLY A 85 4.98 1.48 -34.06
N HIS A 86 4.62 2.77 -34.00
CA HIS A 86 3.85 3.36 -32.89
C HIS A 86 2.34 3.21 -33.10
N TYR A 87 1.85 1.96 -33.10
CA TYR A 87 0.40 1.72 -33.17
C TYR A 87 -0.27 1.91 -31.82
N ASN A 88 -1.45 2.52 -31.84
CA ASN A 88 -2.27 2.77 -30.66
C ASN A 88 -3.57 1.97 -30.74
N LEU A 89 -3.97 1.38 -29.62
CA LEU A 89 -5.24 0.69 -29.47
C LEU A 89 -6.18 1.56 -28.63
N ALA A 90 -7.44 1.66 -29.01
CA ALA A 90 -8.51 2.05 -28.10
C ALA A 90 -9.36 0.81 -27.83
N TYR A 91 -9.50 0.39 -26.58
CA TYR A 91 -10.20 -0.86 -26.30
C TYR A 91 -11.66 -0.79 -26.79
N PRO A 92 -12.22 -1.87 -27.37
CA PRO A 92 -13.63 -1.90 -27.75
C PRO A 92 -14.52 -1.52 -26.58
N HIS A 93 -15.43 -0.58 -26.81
CA HIS A 93 -16.30 0.01 -25.77
C HIS A 93 -15.55 0.70 -24.61
N GLY A 94 -14.25 0.94 -24.75
CA GLY A 94 -13.37 1.44 -23.70
C GLY A 94 -13.11 0.44 -22.56
N ARG A 95 -13.50 -0.83 -22.71
CA ARG A 95 -13.39 -1.85 -21.66
C ARG A 95 -12.05 -2.56 -21.70
N TYR A 96 -11.44 -2.76 -20.54
CA TYR A 96 -10.14 -3.41 -20.39
C TYR A 96 -10.15 -4.20 -19.08
N GLY A 97 -9.70 -5.45 -19.13
CA GLY A 97 -9.86 -6.41 -18.04
C GLY A 97 -9.30 -7.78 -18.42
N ALA A 98 -9.89 -8.84 -17.90
CA ALA A 98 -9.56 -10.20 -18.33
C ALA A 98 -10.39 -10.60 -19.55
N THR A 99 -9.81 -11.35 -20.48
CA THR A 99 -10.54 -12.13 -21.49
C THR A 99 -11.48 -13.12 -20.81
N ALA A 100 -12.41 -13.72 -21.56
CA ALA A 100 -13.41 -14.65 -21.03
C ALA A 100 -12.80 -15.88 -20.32
N ASP A 101 -11.54 -16.21 -20.62
CA ASP A 101 -10.74 -17.28 -20.02
C ASP A 101 -9.63 -16.76 -19.09
N GLY A 102 -9.66 -15.49 -18.69
CA GLY A 102 -8.94 -14.98 -17.53
C GLY A 102 -7.61 -14.24 -17.78
N ASN A 103 -7.21 -13.95 -19.02
CA ASN A 103 -5.94 -13.27 -19.29
C ASN A 103 -6.10 -11.76 -19.47
N SER A 104 -5.14 -10.99 -18.95
CA SER A 104 -5.14 -9.52 -19.04
C SER A 104 -5.08 -9.05 -20.50
N VAL A 105 -6.16 -8.39 -20.96
CA VAL A 105 -6.29 -7.77 -22.29
C VAL A 105 -5.15 -6.78 -22.53
N GLU A 106 -4.74 -6.05 -21.52
CA GLU A 106 -3.68 -5.04 -21.60
C GLU A 106 -2.30 -5.66 -21.75
N SER A 107 -2.07 -6.84 -21.13
CA SER A 107 -0.88 -7.65 -21.41
C SER A 107 -0.89 -8.14 -22.85
N LEU A 108 -2.05 -8.55 -23.38
CA LEU A 108 -2.18 -8.99 -24.77
C LEU A 108 -1.93 -7.84 -25.74
N THR A 109 -2.47 -6.65 -25.47
CA THR A 109 -2.23 -5.42 -26.25
C THR A 109 -0.74 -5.08 -26.32
N ARG A 110 -0.03 -5.16 -25.19
CA ARG A 110 1.43 -4.96 -25.15
C ARG A 110 2.19 -6.01 -25.96
N LYS A 111 1.84 -7.29 -25.80
CA LYS A 111 2.46 -8.42 -26.53
C LYS A 111 2.21 -8.33 -28.03
N ALA A 112 1.04 -7.84 -28.43
CA ALA A 112 0.70 -7.55 -29.82
C ALA A 112 1.48 -6.36 -30.39
N GLY A 113 2.23 -5.62 -29.56
CA GLY A 113 3.15 -4.56 -29.98
C GLY A 113 2.53 -3.16 -30.10
N PHE A 114 1.33 -2.95 -29.57
CA PHE A 114 0.75 -1.60 -29.45
C PHE A 114 1.49 -0.80 -28.38
N ARG A 115 1.77 0.48 -28.65
CA ARG A 115 2.50 1.37 -27.73
C ARG A 115 1.64 2.05 -26.69
N SER A 116 0.33 2.17 -26.95
CA SER A 116 -0.63 2.59 -25.94
C SER A 116 -1.95 1.87 -26.12
N GLY A 117 -2.70 1.77 -25.02
CA GLY A 117 -4.06 1.25 -24.97
C GLY A 117 -4.93 2.28 -24.26
N ARG A 118 -5.99 2.77 -24.90
CA ARG A 118 -6.81 3.89 -24.41
C ARG A 118 -8.23 3.45 -24.12
N THR A 119 -8.81 4.03 -23.08
CA THR A 119 -10.22 3.87 -22.72
C THR A 119 -10.99 5.16 -22.94
N ILE A 120 -12.26 5.04 -23.35
CA ILE A 120 -13.22 6.15 -23.47
C ILE A 120 -14.19 6.23 -22.28
N LEU A 121 -14.11 5.26 -21.36
CA LEU A 121 -14.97 5.24 -20.19
C LEU A 121 -14.47 6.32 -19.24
N ALA A 122 -15.20 7.44 -19.17
CA ALA A 122 -14.99 8.50 -18.19
C ALA A 122 -15.20 8.02 -16.73
N SER A 123 -15.77 6.83 -16.58
CA SER A 123 -16.17 6.22 -15.32
C SER A 123 -16.22 4.71 -15.47
N VAL A 124 -15.20 4.02 -14.96
CA VAL A 124 -15.35 2.64 -14.50
C VAL A 124 -15.40 2.71 -12.98
N GLY A 125 -16.61 2.94 -12.43
CA GLY A 125 -16.82 3.24 -11.01
C GLY A 125 -16.43 4.67 -10.64
N SER A 126 -17.10 5.27 -9.67
CA SER A 126 -17.26 6.72 -9.50
C SER A 126 -16.12 7.44 -8.73
N ALA A 127 -15.84 8.66 -9.22
CA ALA A 127 -15.17 9.81 -8.59
C ALA A 127 -13.63 9.83 -8.40
N THR A 128 -12.99 10.54 -9.35
CA THR A 128 -11.71 11.28 -9.28
C THR A 128 -10.46 10.62 -9.90
N HIS A 129 -10.37 10.72 -11.23
CA HIS A 129 -9.11 10.56 -11.98
C HIS A 129 -8.66 11.94 -12.46
N LEU A 130 -7.87 12.62 -11.64
CA LEU A 130 -7.28 13.92 -11.98
C LEU A 130 -5.85 13.74 -12.50
N GLN A 131 -5.62 14.39 -13.64
CA GLN A 131 -4.35 14.61 -14.31
C GLN A 131 -3.34 15.27 -13.37
N VAL A 132 -2.07 14.82 -13.42
CA VAL A 132 -0.94 15.68 -13.08
C VAL A 132 0.06 15.63 -14.22
N ALA A 133 0.27 16.79 -14.86
CA ALA A 133 1.34 17.00 -15.82
C ALA A 133 2.66 17.23 -15.06
N GLY A 134 3.75 16.58 -15.50
CA GLY A 134 5.11 16.94 -15.08
C GLY A 134 5.95 15.90 -14.34
N VAL A 135 5.58 14.62 -14.32
CA VAL A 135 6.46 13.53 -13.85
C VAL A 135 7.00 12.77 -15.07
N PRO A 136 8.31 12.46 -15.16
CA PRO A 136 8.87 11.73 -16.30
C PRO A 136 8.29 10.31 -16.36
N GLU A 137 7.64 10.00 -17.49
CA GLU A 137 7.07 8.72 -17.93
C GLU A 137 6.50 7.79 -16.84
N VAL A 138 5.26 8.07 -16.42
CA VAL A 138 4.46 7.13 -15.63
C VAL A 138 3.27 6.64 -16.47
N MET A 139 3.39 5.41 -16.97
CA MET A 139 2.35 4.50 -17.48
C MET A 139 1.61 4.85 -18.81
N PRO A 140 2.16 4.50 -19.99
CA PRO A 140 1.48 4.68 -21.30
C PRO A 140 0.23 3.79 -21.51
N TYR A 141 -0.11 2.93 -20.55
CA TYR A 141 -1.29 2.06 -20.63
C TYR A 141 -2.34 2.29 -19.52
N ARG A 142 -2.05 3.02 -18.41
CA ARG A 142 -2.97 3.25 -17.24
C ARG A 142 -2.45 4.34 -16.25
N ILE A 143 -3.10 5.49 -15.98
CA ILE A 143 -2.70 6.41 -14.87
C ILE A 143 -3.68 6.27 -13.69
N HIS A 144 -3.27 5.88 -12.46
CA HIS A 144 -4.13 6.02 -11.25
C HIS A 144 -3.39 6.21 -9.91
N ALA A 145 -3.88 7.16 -9.09
CA ALA A 145 -3.72 7.19 -7.63
C ALA A 145 -5.08 6.85 -6.99
N ALA A 146 -5.12 5.92 -6.05
CA ALA A 146 -6.29 5.59 -5.25
C ALA A 146 -6.34 6.55 -4.06
N SER A 147 -7.14 7.60 -4.17
CA SER A 147 -7.23 8.67 -3.18
C SER A 147 -8.55 8.62 -2.42
N SER A 148 -8.54 8.98 -1.13
CA SER A 148 -9.71 8.91 -0.25
C SER A 148 -10.17 7.46 -0.02
N ILE A 149 -9.22 6.59 0.30
CA ILE A 149 -9.50 5.20 0.68
C ILE A 149 -10.20 5.20 2.05
N SER A 150 -11.38 4.59 2.13
CA SER A 150 -12.27 4.58 3.31
C SER A 150 -13.35 3.51 3.17
N GLU A 151 -13.80 2.89 4.26
CA GLU A 151 -15.00 2.04 4.29
C GLU A 151 -16.29 2.77 3.89
N LEU A 152 -16.29 4.11 3.98
CA LEU A 152 -17.39 4.94 3.50
C LEU A 152 -17.26 5.29 2.01
N SER A 153 -16.09 5.05 1.41
CA SER A 153 -15.88 5.27 -0.02
C SER A 153 -16.52 4.15 -0.84
N GLY A 154 -17.06 4.51 -2.01
CA GLY A 154 -17.64 3.56 -2.96
C GLY A 154 -16.60 2.93 -3.89
N ASP A 155 -17.03 1.90 -4.62
CA ASP A 155 -16.28 1.27 -5.71
C ASP A 155 -14.85 0.83 -5.28
N GLN A 156 -13.84 1.03 -6.14
CA GLN A 156 -12.47 0.54 -5.95
C GLN A 156 -11.69 1.25 -4.83
N LEU A 157 -12.26 2.30 -4.22
CA LEU A 157 -11.66 3.05 -3.10
C LEU A 157 -12.14 2.55 -1.73
N ASN A 158 -13.14 1.68 -1.70
CA ASN A 158 -13.48 0.93 -0.51
C ASN A 158 -12.36 -0.08 -0.22
N PRO A 159 -11.83 -0.17 1.01
CA PRO A 159 -10.83 -1.16 1.42
C PRO A 159 -11.18 -2.58 0.98
N ASP A 160 -12.43 -3.01 1.16
CA ASP A 160 -12.89 -4.36 0.77
C ASP A 160 -12.71 -4.60 -0.74
N ASN A 161 -13.05 -3.62 -1.57
CA ASN A 161 -12.94 -3.71 -3.03
C ASN A 161 -11.50 -3.50 -3.55
N LEU A 162 -10.70 -2.73 -2.81
CA LEU A 162 -9.30 -2.47 -3.12
C LEU A 162 -8.47 -3.75 -2.99
N VAL A 163 -8.77 -4.55 -1.96
CA VAL A 163 -8.08 -5.80 -1.62
C VAL A 163 -8.72 -7.06 -2.23
N ALA A 164 -9.95 -6.98 -2.73
CA ALA A 164 -10.66 -8.10 -3.35
C ALA A 164 -9.91 -8.71 -4.54
N ALA A 165 -10.24 -9.95 -4.90
CA ALA A 165 -9.70 -10.63 -6.08
C ALA A 165 -9.97 -9.84 -7.36
N GLY A 166 -8.93 -9.56 -8.14
CA GLY A 166 -9.01 -8.67 -9.31
C GLY A 166 -9.15 -7.18 -8.97
N GLY A 167 -9.08 -6.82 -7.69
CA GLY A 167 -9.00 -5.45 -7.18
C GLY A 167 -7.72 -4.73 -7.61
N MET A 168 -7.57 -3.46 -7.24
CA MET A 168 -6.44 -2.67 -7.74
C MET A 168 -5.08 -3.19 -7.25
N LEU A 169 -5.02 -3.83 -6.07
CA LEU A 169 -3.80 -4.46 -5.57
C LEU A 169 -3.36 -5.67 -6.41
N ASP A 170 -4.29 -6.55 -6.78
CA ASP A 170 -4.01 -7.69 -7.67
C ASP A 170 -3.55 -7.23 -9.05
N LYS A 171 -4.24 -6.23 -9.59
CA LYS A 171 -3.87 -5.60 -10.87
C LYS A 171 -2.47 -4.97 -10.80
N THR A 172 -2.11 -4.38 -9.66
CA THR A 172 -0.76 -3.82 -9.49
C THR A 172 0.28 -4.93 -9.45
N ALA A 173 0.01 -6.01 -8.73
CA ALA A 173 0.91 -7.16 -8.63
C ALA A 173 1.11 -7.89 -9.98
N SER A 174 0.07 -7.98 -10.81
CA SER A 174 0.13 -8.70 -12.09
C SER A 174 0.75 -7.91 -13.25
N ASN A 175 0.89 -6.59 -13.13
CA ASN A 175 1.20 -5.70 -14.26
C ASN A 175 2.68 -5.31 -14.41
N ASP A 176 3.61 -6.24 -14.17
CA ASP A 176 5.04 -6.19 -14.53
C ASP A 176 5.64 -4.76 -14.62
N ALA A 177 5.89 -4.17 -13.44
CA ALA A 177 6.38 -2.80 -13.18
C ALA A 177 5.35 -1.64 -13.14
N ALA A 178 4.05 -1.92 -12.98
CA ALA A 178 3.07 -0.88 -12.65
C ALA A 178 3.28 -0.30 -11.24
N TRP A 179 3.09 1.02 -11.11
CA TRP A 179 3.10 1.73 -9.83
C TRP A 179 1.67 2.11 -9.46
N MET A 180 1.27 1.86 -8.22
CA MET A 180 0.00 2.36 -7.66
C MET A 180 0.30 3.27 -6.48
N ASN A 181 -0.32 4.44 -6.46
CA ASN A 181 -0.23 5.37 -5.36
C ASN A 181 -1.48 5.25 -4.48
N LEU A 182 -1.30 4.97 -3.19
CA LEU A 182 -2.36 4.90 -2.18
C LEU A 182 -2.32 6.18 -1.35
N VAL A 183 -3.45 6.89 -1.27
CA VAL A 183 -3.56 8.13 -0.50
C VAL A 183 -4.60 7.96 0.61
N PHE A 184 -4.09 7.83 1.83
CA PHE A 184 -4.86 7.87 3.08
C PHE A 184 -4.80 9.30 3.62
N HIS A 185 -5.94 9.97 3.73
CA HIS A 185 -5.97 11.36 4.20
C HIS A 185 -5.91 11.44 5.73
N GLN A 186 -6.58 10.52 6.42
CA GLN A 186 -6.54 10.36 7.87
C GLN A 186 -6.81 8.90 8.24
N ILE A 187 -6.00 8.33 9.11
CA ILE A 187 -6.30 7.06 9.79
C ILE A 187 -6.92 7.44 11.13
N VAL A 188 -8.09 6.90 11.46
CA VAL A 188 -8.77 7.17 12.72
C VAL A 188 -8.80 5.93 13.59
N ASP A 189 -8.62 6.14 14.89
CA ASP A 189 -8.96 5.14 15.89
C ASP A 189 -10.47 4.93 15.88
N ASP A 190 -10.92 3.75 16.28
CA ASP A 190 -12.34 3.47 16.44
C ASP A 190 -12.90 4.33 17.60
N GLN A 191 -13.78 5.32 17.34
CA GLN A 191 -14.18 6.37 18.31
C GLN A 191 -15.70 6.47 18.58
N ILE A 192 -16.03 6.74 19.86
CA ILE A 192 -17.35 7.11 20.42
C ILE A 192 -17.78 8.50 19.93
N THR A 193 -18.95 8.62 19.31
CA THR A 193 -19.31 9.80 18.48
C THR A 193 -20.06 10.95 19.20
N THR A 194 -20.41 10.87 20.49
CA THR A 194 -20.94 12.04 21.26
C THR A 194 -20.62 11.94 22.76
N ASN A 195 -19.84 12.88 23.30
CA ASN A 195 -19.60 12.97 24.74
C ASN A 195 -20.78 13.67 25.45
N LEU A 196 -21.44 12.96 26.36
CA LEU A 196 -22.56 13.45 27.16
C LEU A 196 -22.12 14.21 28.42
N HIS A 197 -20.82 14.30 28.71
CA HIS A 197 -20.29 14.99 29.88
C HIS A 197 -20.15 16.51 29.64
N PRO A 198 -20.74 17.39 30.48
CA PRO A 198 -20.81 18.84 30.22
C PRO A 198 -19.50 19.61 30.49
N ASN A 199 -18.68 19.17 31.45
CA ASN A 199 -17.39 19.81 31.81
C ASN A 199 -16.23 18.80 31.83
N PRO A 200 -15.89 18.16 30.70
CA PRO A 200 -15.00 17.00 30.68
C PRO A 200 -13.52 17.31 30.91
N GLY A 201 -13.07 18.54 30.60
CA GLY A 201 -11.66 18.96 30.68
C GLY A 201 -11.36 20.10 31.66
N PHE A 202 -12.28 20.41 32.59
CA PHE A 202 -12.06 21.41 33.67
C PHE A 202 -11.64 22.81 33.20
N GLU A 203 -11.92 23.17 31.95
CA GLU A 203 -11.36 24.37 31.32
C GLU A 203 -11.79 25.68 31.99
N THR A 204 -12.98 25.70 32.62
CA THR A 204 -13.53 26.90 33.26
C THR A 204 -13.47 26.83 34.79
N ASP A 205 -13.94 25.74 35.37
CA ASP A 205 -13.99 25.52 36.82
C ASP A 205 -14.19 24.02 37.13
N THR A 206 -14.39 23.69 38.40
CA THR A 206 -14.74 22.34 38.87
C THR A 206 -16.24 22.21 39.14
N SER A 207 -17.07 23.12 38.61
CA SER A 207 -18.52 22.95 38.71
C SER A 207 -18.91 21.65 37.99
N ASP A 208 -20.00 21.04 38.45
CA ASP A 208 -20.50 19.73 38.02
C ASP A 208 -19.77 18.50 38.57
N TRP A 209 -18.64 18.67 39.25
CA TRP A 209 -17.89 17.57 39.85
C TRP A 209 -18.08 17.45 41.37
N PHE A 210 -18.27 16.21 41.83
CA PHE A 210 -18.33 15.80 43.22
C PHE A 210 -17.01 15.11 43.63
N VAL A 211 -16.50 15.41 44.82
CA VAL A 211 -15.33 14.74 45.40
C VAL A 211 -15.58 14.36 46.87
N SER A 212 -15.05 13.22 47.30
CA SER A 212 -15.06 12.75 48.69
C SER A 212 -13.68 12.20 49.11
N ALA A 213 -13.34 12.37 50.40
CA ALA A 213 -12.02 12.07 50.99
C ALA A 213 -10.82 12.75 50.29
N ALA A 214 -11.07 13.85 49.56
CA ALA A 214 -10.09 14.64 48.86
C ALA A 214 -10.65 16.05 48.59
N THR A 215 -9.77 16.97 48.17
CA THR A 215 -10.16 18.23 47.53
C THR A 215 -9.96 18.13 46.02
N LEU A 216 -10.85 18.77 45.26
CA LEU A 216 -10.75 18.90 43.80
C LEU A 216 -10.59 20.38 43.46
N GLU A 217 -9.55 20.72 42.71
CA GLU A 217 -9.32 22.07 42.20
C GLU A 217 -8.99 22.04 40.72
N ARG A 218 -9.35 23.12 40.01
CA ARG A 218 -8.92 23.31 38.63
C ARG A 218 -7.44 23.68 38.63
N SER A 219 -6.63 22.91 37.93
CA SER A 219 -5.18 23.11 37.86
C SER A 219 -4.73 23.35 36.43
N THR A 220 -3.79 24.28 36.24
CA THR A 220 -3.08 24.50 34.97
C THR A 220 -1.64 24.00 35.01
N VAL A 221 -1.28 23.21 36.03
CA VAL A 221 0.09 22.66 36.19
C VAL A 221 0.31 21.47 35.27
N GLN A 222 -0.71 20.64 35.10
CA GLN A 222 -0.77 19.52 34.16
C GLN A 222 -2.12 19.60 33.45
N ALA A 223 -2.14 19.26 32.17
CA ALA A 223 -3.32 19.05 31.34
C ALA A 223 -2.95 18.02 30.26
N HIS A 224 -3.89 17.17 29.89
CA HIS A 224 -3.75 16.22 28.80
C HIS A 224 -4.07 16.93 27.47
N ASP A 225 -5.23 17.58 27.42
CA ASP A 225 -5.63 18.49 26.34
C ASP A 225 -6.06 19.84 26.95
N GLY A 226 -6.14 20.88 26.13
CA GLY A 226 -6.55 22.20 26.60
C GLY A 226 -5.55 22.87 27.55
N ALA A 227 -6.07 23.67 28.50
CA ALA A 227 -5.28 24.52 29.39
C ALA A 227 -5.38 24.13 30.87
N ALA A 228 -6.29 23.23 31.24
CA ALA A 228 -6.46 22.81 32.62
C ALA A 228 -6.87 21.34 32.76
N SER A 229 -6.77 20.83 33.99
CA SER A 229 -7.32 19.55 34.40
C SER A 229 -7.84 19.64 35.84
N GLY A 230 -8.52 18.60 36.31
CA GLY A 230 -8.95 18.47 37.69
C GLY A 230 -7.85 17.87 38.55
N LEU A 231 -7.27 18.65 39.46
CA LEU A 231 -6.31 18.17 40.46
C LEU A 231 -7.04 17.69 41.71
N VAL A 232 -6.88 16.41 41.99
CA VAL A 232 -7.40 15.71 43.16
C VAL A 232 -6.27 15.58 44.19
N THR A 233 -6.50 16.12 45.38
CA THR A 233 -5.57 16.02 46.52
C THR A 233 -6.23 15.22 47.65
N PRO A 234 -5.80 13.98 47.91
CA PRO A 234 -6.34 13.17 49.01
C PRO A 234 -6.18 13.83 50.37
N ASP A 235 -7.14 13.63 51.28
CA ASP A 235 -7.05 14.13 52.67
C ASP A 235 -6.50 13.07 53.66
N ALA A 236 -6.11 11.90 53.15
CA ALA A 236 -5.64 10.74 53.90
C ALA A 236 -6.66 10.17 54.92
N SER A 237 -7.97 10.37 54.69
CA SER A 237 -9.04 9.87 55.58
C SER A 237 -9.76 8.62 55.08
N GLY A 238 -9.57 8.22 53.82
CA GLY A 238 -10.18 7.01 53.26
C GLY A 238 -10.09 6.97 51.73
N THR A 239 -10.96 6.15 51.14
CA THR A 239 -11.04 5.97 49.69
C THR A 239 -11.48 7.26 49.01
N VAL A 240 -10.70 7.74 48.04
CA VAL A 240 -11.01 8.95 47.28
C VAL A 240 -11.97 8.60 46.16
N THR A 241 -13.05 9.37 46.01
CA THR A 241 -13.96 9.25 44.85
C THR A 241 -14.17 10.62 44.22
N VAL A 242 -14.06 10.68 42.90
CA VAL A 242 -14.31 11.86 42.07
C VAL A 242 -15.31 11.46 40.99
N SER A 243 -16.42 12.16 40.87
CA SER A 243 -17.47 11.83 39.90
C SER A 243 -18.24 13.07 39.49
N LEU A 244 -19.21 12.93 38.58
CA LEU A 244 -20.20 13.99 38.38
C LEU A 244 -21.09 14.15 39.63
N PHE A 245 -21.63 15.35 39.83
CA PHE A 245 -22.80 15.52 40.68
C PHE A 245 -23.98 14.77 40.05
N ASN A 246 -24.73 14.02 40.87
CA ASN A 246 -25.95 13.35 40.40
C ASN A 246 -26.93 14.31 39.71
N SER A 247 -26.90 15.61 40.05
CA SER A 247 -27.79 16.60 39.45
C SER A 247 -27.51 16.94 37.98
N VAL A 248 -26.34 16.54 37.46
CA VAL A 248 -25.91 16.80 36.07
C VAL A 248 -25.57 15.52 35.30
N ALA A 249 -25.82 14.36 35.89
CA ALA A 249 -25.61 13.06 35.24
C ALA A 249 -26.43 12.99 33.93
N PRO A 250 -25.82 12.63 32.78
CA PRO A 250 -26.52 12.51 31.51
C PRO A 250 -27.59 11.42 31.52
N ALA A 251 -28.68 11.66 30.79
CA ALA A 251 -29.75 10.68 30.63
C ALA A 251 -29.29 9.47 29.81
N VAL A 252 -29.80 8.29 30.15
CA VAL A 252 -29.49 7.03 29.46
C VAL A 252 -30.75 6.26 29.10
N THR A 253 -30.62 5.40 28.09
CA THR A 253 -31.67 4.48 27.66
C THR A 253 -31.38 3.12 28.28
N VAL A 254 -32.30 2.59 29.08
CA VAL A 254 -32.23 1.22 29.63
C VAL A 254 -31.89 0.23 28.52
N GLY A 255 -30.93 -0.66 28.76
CA GLY A 255 -30.46 -1.68 27.83
C GLY A 255 -29.39 -1.22 26.84
N MET A 256 -29.20 0.10 26.65
CA MET A 256 -28.17 0.61 25.74
C MET A 256 -26.79 0.60 26.40
N ASP A 257 -25.75 0.25 25.64
CA ASP A 257 -24.36 0.33 26.06
C ASP A 257 -23.87 1.76 26.11
N TYR A 258 -23.14 2.10 27.16
CA TYR A 258 -22.43 3.36 27.31
C TYR A 258 -20.96 3.10 27.63
N THR A 259 -20.07 3.86 27.01
CA THR A 259 -18.65 3.86 27.31
C THR A 259 -18.28 5.11 28.08
N VAL A 260 -17.57 4.92 29.19
CA VAL A 260 -16.89 5.95 29.96
C VAL A 260 -15.38 5.81 29.73
N ALA A 261 -14.70 6.89 29.35
CA ALA A 261 -13.25 6.95 29.20
C ALA A 261 -12.69 8.21 29.86
N VAL A 262 -11.46 8.18 30.38
CA VAL A 262 -10.83 9.34 31.04
C VAL A 262 -9.30 9.25 31.01
N TRP A 263 -8.62 10.39 30.91
CA TRP A 263 -7.17 10.48 31.03
C TRP A 263 -6.76 10.81 32.47
N LEU A 264 -5.77 10.07 32.98
CA LEU A 264 -5.32 10.14 34.37
C LEU A 264 -3.80 10.32 34.43
N TYR A 265 -3.33 11.19 35.32
CA TYR A 265 -1.90 11.43 35.53
C TYR A 265 -1.56 11.56 37.00
N ALA A 266 -0.51 10.88 37.43
CA ALA A 266 -0.01 10.93 38.81
C ALA A 266 1.49 11.31 38.82
N PRO A 267 1.90 12.47 39.38
CA PRO A 267 3.31 12.87 39.39
C PRO A 267 4.24 11.87 40.09
N ASN A 268 3.74 11.22 41.15
CA ASN A 268 4.49 10.28 41.97
C ASN A 268 4.09 8.82 41.71
N GLY A 269 3.15 8.59 40.79
CA GLY A 269 2.43 7.33 40.64
C GLY A 269 1.42 7.11 41.77
N VAL A 270 0.36 6.36 41.47
CA VAL A 270 -0.71 6.01 42.42
C VAL A 270 -1.22 4.61 42.13
N ASP A 271 -1.37 3.79 43.16
CA ASP A 271 -1.93 2.44 43.08
C ASP A 271 -3.44 2.43 43.34
N GLY A 272 -4.13 1.40 42.83
CA GLY A 272 -5.53 1.14 43.16
C GLY A 272 -6.50 2.13 42.53
N VAL A 273 -6.19 2.65 41.34
CA VAL A 273 -7.07 3.54 40.59
C VAL A 273 -8.11 2.73 39.82
N GLU A 274 -9.36 3.14 39.93
CA GLU A 274 -10.54 2.48 39.35
C GLU A 274 -11.41 3.50 38.61
N LEU A 275 -11.89 3.13 37.43
CA LEU A 275 -12.85 3.91 36.65
C LEU A 275 -14.25 3.27 36.76
N ARG A 276 -15.29 4.10 36.88
CA ARG A 276 -16.67 3.70 37.16
C ARG A 276 -17.68 4.30 36.19
N ALA A 277 -18.66 3.50 35.82
CA ALA A 277 -19.95 3.91 35.26
C ALA A 277 -21.04 3.65 36.31
N MET A 278 -21.51 4.69 37.01
CA MET A 278 -22.52 4.55 38.07
C MET A 278 -23.92 4.85 37.51
N TRP A 279 -24.86 3.93 37.69
CA TRP A 279 -26.22 4.05 37.19
C TRP A 279 -27.15 4.61 38.26
N LEU A 280 -27.99 5.56 37.85
CA LEU A 280 -28.94 6.23 38.74
C LEU A 280 -30.37 6.06 38.20
N ASP A 281 -31.35 6.01 39.11
CA ASP A 281 -32.77 6.00 38.76
C ASP A 281 -33.31 7.39 38.39
N ASP A 282 -34.61 7.46 38.05
CA ASP A 282 -35.30 8.72 37.73
C ASP A 282 -35.27 9.75 38.88
N ALA A 283 -35.12 9.28 40.13
CA ALA A 283 -34.97 10.11 41.32
C ALA A 283 -33.50 10.46 41.63
N ARG A 284 -32.56 10.04 40.76
CA ARG A 284 -31.10 10.17 40.89
C ARG A 284 -30.52 9.45 42.10
N ALA A 285 -31.21 8.43 42.60
CA ALA A 285 -30.68 7.50 43.59
C ALA A 285 -29.78 6.48 42.90
N PHE A 286 -28.69 6.10 43.57
CA PHE A 286 -27.76 5.09 43.07
C PHE A 286 -28.43 3.72 42.96
N LEU A 287 -28.28 3.09 41.80
CA LEU A 287 -28.76 1.73 41.53
C LEU A 287 -27.61 0.73 41.61
N SER A 288 -26.59 0.93 40.77
CA SER A 288 -25.44 0.04 40.63
C SER A 288 -24.27 0.78 39.97
N SER A 289 -23.13 0.11 39.85
CA SER A 289 -21.98 0.64 39.12
C SER A 289 -21.20 -0.49 38.44
N ASP A 290 -20.73 -0.22 37.24
CA ASP A 290 -19.74 -1.03 36.53
C ASP A 290 -18.37 -0.39 36.67
N THR A 291 -17.34 -1.21 36.90
CA THR A 291 -16.02 -0.71 37.33
C THR A 291 -14.89 -1.45 36.64
N ILE A 292 -13.84 -0.74 36.22
CA ILE A 292 -12.58 -1.33 35.74
C ILE A 292 -11.41 -0.85 36.61
N GLN A 293 -10.51 -1.76 36.99
CA GLN A 293 -9.24 -1.38 37.60
C GLN A 293 -8.32 -0.84 36.51
N VAL A 294 -7.98 0.44 36.58
CA VAL A 294 -6.94 1.03 35.72
C VAL A 294 -5.55 0.55 36.16
N GLY A 295 -5.40 0.20 37.45
CA GLY A 295 -4.19 -0.37 38.01
C GLY A 295 -3.27 0.68 38.64
N THR A 296 -1.97 0.40 38.62
CA THR A 296 -0.93 1.35 39.04
C THR A 296 -0.71 2.39 37.95
N LEU A 297 -0.96 3.66 38.26
CA LEU A 297 -0.56 4.75 37.39
C LEU A 297 0.95 4.99 37.51
N PRO A 298 1.71 4.91 36.41
CA PRO A 298 3.14 5.23 36.42
C PRO A 298 3.36 6.72 36.75
N ALA A 299 4.49 6.99 37.41
CA ALA A 299 4.87 8.34 37.80
C ALA A 299 5.19 9.21 36.58
N GLY A 300 4.45 10.32 36.43
CA GLY A 300 4.75 11.33 35.42
C GLY A 300 4.25 11.03 34.01
N GLU A 301 3.30 10.10 33.85
CA GLU A 301 2.72 9.73 32.54
C GLU A 301 1.19 9.82 32.56
N TRP A 302 0.59 10.18 31.42
CA TRP A 302 -0.85 10.13 31.21
C TRP A 302 -1.27 8.73 30.78
N VAL A 303 -2.33 8.20 31.40
CA VAL A 303 -2.91 6.88 31.11
C VAL A 303 -4.42 7.02 30.90
N GLU A 304 -4.94 6.44 29.82
CA GLU A 304 -6.39 6.38 29.59
C GLU A 304 -7.00 5.16 30.30
N GLY A 305 -8.05 5.38 31.08
CA GLY A 305 -8.94 4.31 31.56
C GLY A 305 -10.21 4.26 30.72
N ARG A 306 -10.78 3.06 30.50
CA ARG A 306 -12.03 2.88 29.75
C ARG A 306 -12.91 1.76 30.30
N VAL A 307 -14.20 2.03 30.48
CA VAL A 307 -15.24 1.04 30.86
C VAL A 307 -16.45 1.18 29.94
N THR A 308 -16.95 0.07 29.41
CA THR A 308 -18.20 0.01 28.64
C THR A 308 -19.19 -0.87 29.38
N ALA A 309 -20.42 -0.41 29.58
CA ALA A 309 -21.46 -1.13 30.29
C ALA A 309 -22.87 -0.78 29.81
N SER A 310 -23.79 -1.74 29.87
CA SER A 310 -25.20 -1.56 29.51
C SER A 310 -26.00 -0.93 30.65
N ALA A 311 -26.86 0.05 30.34
CA ALA A 311 -27.71 0.70 31.33
C ALA A 311 -28.70 -0.30 31.97
N PRO A 312 -28.68 -0.53 33.30
CA PRO A 312 -29.50 -1.55 33.95
C PRO A 312 -30.99 -1.15 33.99
N ALA A 313 -31.84 -2.10 34.37
CA ALA A 313 -33.26 -1.83 34.54
C ALA A 313 -33.49 -0.67 35.51
N SER A 314 -34.40 0.24 35.13
CA SER A 314 -34.69 1.49 35.85
C SER A 314 -33.56 2.53 35.86
N ALA A 315 -32.44 2.30 35.16
CA ALA A 315 -31.45 3.35 34.96
C ALA A 315 -32.01 4.44 34.07
N ALA A 316 -31.97 5.67 34.59
CA ALA A 316 -32.37 6.87 33.88
C ALA A 316 -31.18 7.79 33.62
N PHE A 317 -30.12 7.69 34.43
CA PHE A 317 -28.90 8.50 34.26
C PHE A 317 -27.61 7.70 34.48
N LEU A 318 -26.53 8.15 33.86
CA LEU A 318 -25.16 7.64 34.03
C LEU A 318 -24.29 8.70 34.72
N ASN A 319 -23.63 8.33 35.80
CA ASN A 319 -22.67 9.15 36.52
C ASN A 319 -21.26 8.52 36.41
N PRO A 320 -20.40 9.01 35.50
CA PRO A 320 -19.04 8.53 35.38
C PRO A 320 -18.17 9.03 36.55
N GLY A 321 -17.19 8.23 36.98
CA GLY A 321 -16.31 8.62 38.08
C GLY A 321 -15.03 7.81 38.20
N VAL A 322 -14.07 8.33 38.96
CA VAL A 322 -12.77 7.74 39.26
C VAL A 322 -12.66 7.53 40.77
N LEU A 323 -12.04 6.43 41.17
CA LEU A 323 -11.80 6.09 42.56
C LEU A 323 -10.32 5.74 42.78
N ILE A 324 -9.76 6.16 43.91
CA ILE A 324 -8.44 5.72 44.40
C ILE A 324 -8.68 4.91 45.69
N GLY A 325 -8.42 3.60 45.61
CA GLY A 325 -8.64 2.66 46.71
C GLY A 325 -7.74 2.91 47.92
N GLY A 326 -8.23 2.56 49.11
CA GLY A 326 -7.44 2.56 50.34
C GLY A 326 -7.45 3.89 51.09
N THR A 327 -6.28 4.40 51.45
CA THR A 327 -6.12 5.68 52.16
C THR A 327 -4.91 6.40 51.58
N PRO A 328 -5.02 6.90 50.32
CA PRO A 328 -3.91 7.56 49.65
C PRO A 328 -3.42 8.76 50.46
N ALA A 329 -2.10 8.96 50.48
CA ALA A 329 -1.48 10.07 51.17
C ALA A 329 -1.81 11.39 50.45
N ALA A 330 -1.75 12.52 51.15
CA ALA A 330 -1.95 13.84 50.52
C ALA A 330 -0.91 14.16 49.43
N SER A 331 0.19 13.40 49.35
CA SER A 331 1.19 13.47 48.28
C SER A 331 0.83 12.68 47.02
N ASP A 332 -0.22 11.86 47.07
CA ASP A 332 -0.66 10.97 45.99
C ASP A 332 -1.62 11.75 45.07
N LEU A 333 -1.06 12.80 44.46
CA LEU A 333 -1.81 13.70 43.58
C LEU A 333 -2.27 12.96 42.33
N LEU A 334 -3.53 13.18 41.94
CA LEU A 334 -4.12 12.66 40.71
C LEU A 334 -4.70 13.81 39.89
N TYR A 335 -4.29 13.90 38.64
CA TYR A 335 -4.87 14.79 37.65
C TYR A 335 -5.82 13.98 36.76
N ILE A 336 -7.03 14.52 36.55
CA ILE A 336 -8.10 13.92 35.76
C ILE A 336 -8.43 14.88 34.62
N ASP A 337 -8.51 14.36 33.41
CA ASP A 337 -8.78 15.17 32.22
C ASP A 337 -9.56 14.40 31.14
N ASP A 338 -10.20 15.14 30.24
CA ASP A 338 -10.91 14.64 29.07
C ASP A 338 -11.90 13.48 29.34
N MET A 339 -12.70 13.56 30.41
CA MET A 339 -13.67 12.51 30.71
C MET A 339 -14.78 12.44 29.65
N ARG A 340 -14.93 11.28 29.02
CA ARG A 340 -15.94 10.98 28.00
C ARG A 340 -16.94 9.99 28.55
N ALA A 341 -18.22 10.25 28.36
CA ALA A 341 -19.30 9.30 28.67
C ALA A 341 -20.36 9.40 27.57
N GLY A 342 -20.68 8.31 26.88
CA GLY A 342 -21.67 8.34 25.79
C GLY A 342 -22.05 6.92 25.36
N PRO A 343 -23.09 6.75 24.52
CA PRO A 343 -23.45 5.43 24.04
C PRO A 343 -22.27 4.82 23.27
N GLY A 344 -21.94 3.55 23.55
CA GLY A 344 -20.87 2.82 22.86
C GLY A 344 -21.16 2.63 21.37
N ASP A 345 -20.13 2.43 20.55
CA ASP A 345 -20.20 2.41 19.08
C ASP A 345 -21.12 1.34 18.44
N GLN A 346 -21.79 1.75 17.36
CA GLN A 346 -22.55 1.04 16.30
C GLN A 346 -23.61 -0.03 16.69
N ALA A 347 -24.83 0.15 16.16
CA ALA A 347 -25.91 -0.81 16.27
C ALA A 347 -25.50 -2.20 15.73
N PRO A 348 -25.97 -3.30 16.34
CA PRO A 348 -25.67 -4.65 15.88
C PRO A 348 -26.10 -4.83 14.41
N ILE A 349 -25.20 -5.40 13.60
CA ILE A 349 -25.43 -5.75 12.19
C ILE A 349 -26.43 -6.91 12.07
N ASN A 350 -26.49 -7.77 13.09
CA ASN A 350 -27.51 -8.80 13.20
C ASN A 350 -28.77 -8.25 13.88
N SER A 351 -29.93 -8.81 13.54
CA SER A 351 -31.22 -8.31 14.02
C SER A 351 -31.64 -8.95 15.33
N ASN A 352 -32.43 -8.23 16.14
CA ASN A 352 -33.03 -8.75 17.37
C ASN A 352 -31.96 -9.34 18.34
N ALA A 353 -30.85 -8.63 18.50
CA ALA A 353 -29.72 -9.05 19.33
C ALA A 353 -30.05 -9.19 20.82
N GLU A 354 -31.11 -8.54 21.30
CA GLU A 354 -31.47 -8.49 22.74
C GLU A 354 -32.70 -9.35 23.10
N PHE A 355 -33.36 -9.99 22.12
CA PHE A 355 -34.54 -10.85 22.33
C PHE A 355 -35.64 -10.22 23.20
N VAL A 356 -35.86 -8.91 23.08
CA VAL A 356 -36.70 -8.12 24.00
C VAL A 356 -38.15 -8.62 24.03
N SER A 357 -38.69 -9.09 22.89
CA SER A 357 -40.09 -9.50 22.78
C SER A 357 -40.36 -10.77 21.97
N ASP A 358 -39.40 -11.24 21.17
CA ASP A 358 -39.53 -12.46 20.37
C ASP A 358 -38.15 -13.02 19.96
N VAL A 359 -38.16 -14.11 19.18
CA VAL A 359 -36.98 -14.75 18.59
C VAL A 359 -37.01 -14.69 17.05
N ALA A 360 -37.69 -13.70 16.47
CA ALA A 360 -37.85 -13.59 15.02
C ALA A 360 -36.49 -13.45 14.33
N GLY A 361 -36.28 -14.19 13.24
CA GLY A 361 -35.01 -14.22 12.50
C GLY A 361 -33.96 -15.20 13.07
N TRP A 362 -34.22 -15.79 14.23
CA TRP A 362 -33.39 -16.79 14.86
C TRP A 362 -34.01 -18.18 14.71
N ALA A 363 -33.17 -19.21 14.67
CA ALA A 363 -33.61 -20.59 14.63
C ALA A 363 -32.73 -21.47 15.50
N ALA A 364 -33.34 -22.49 16.10
CA ALA A 364 -32.62 -23.63 16.64
C ALA A 364 -32.49 -24.71 15.56
N THR A 365 -31.33 -25.33 15.46
CA THR A 365 -31.02 -26.41 14.52
C THR A 365 -30.53 -27.65 15.27
N ALA A 366 -30.49 -28.78 14.56
CA ALA A 366 -29.95 -30.05 15.07
C ALA A 366 -30.64 -30.61 16.33
N GLY A 367 -31.97 -30.49 16.40
CA GLY A 367 -32.79 -31.19 17.42
C GLY A 367 -33.13 -30.36 18.65
N GLY A 368 -32.94 -29.04 18.62
CA GLY A 368 -33.53 -28.11 19.58
C GLY A 368 -34.79 -27.42 19.04
N THR A 369 -35.69 -26.99 19.92
CA THR A 369 -36.78 -26.06 19.60
C THR A 369 -36.47 -24.68 20.15
N LEU A 370 -36.73 -23.63 19.37
CA LEU A 370 -36.54 -22.25 19.79
C LEU A 370 -37.87 -21.61 20.17
N ALA A 371 -37.92 -21.00 21.34
CA ALA A 371 -39.04 -20.18 21.79
C ALA A 371 -38.52 -18.88 22.42
N TRP A 372 -39.38 -17.86 22.48
CA TRP A 372 -39.10 -16.71 23.33
C TRP A 372 -39.56 -17.01 24.75
N SER A 373 -38.77 -16.58 25.74
CA SER A 373 -39.06 -16.83 27.15
C SER A 373 -38.85 -15.58 27.99
N SER A 374 -39.84 -15.29 28.84
CA SER A 374 -39.78 -14.19 29.83
C SER A 374 -39.06 -14.60 31.11
N THR A 375 -38.76 -15.90 31.28
CA THR A 375 -38.16 -16.48 32.50
C THR A 375 -36.81 -15.84 32.86
N ALA A 376 -36.07 -15.32 31.87
CA ALA A 376 -34.80 -14.61 32.04
C ALA A 376 -34.85 -13.12 31.64
N GLY A 377 -36.02 -12.46 31.73
CA GLY A 377 -36.15 -11.03 31.41
C GLY A 377 -36.34 -10.70 29.92
N GLY A 378 -36.61 -11.71 29.09
CA GLY A 378 -36.66 -11.61 27.63
C GLY A 378 -35.45 -12.30 27.02
N SER A 379 -35.64 -13.52 26.55
CA SER A 379 -34.53 -14.39 26.11
C SER A 379 -34.99 -15.36 25.04
N ALA A 380 -34.03 -15.85 24.27
CA ALA A 380 -34.23 -16.98 23.40
C ALA A 380 -33.98 -18.27 24.17
N GLU A 381 -35.03 -19.09 24.29
CA GLU A 381 -35.03 -20.39 24.96
C GLU A 381 -34.86 -21.51 23.94
N VAL A 382 -33.80 -22.30 24.10
CA VAL A 382 -33.54 -23.48 23.28
C VAL A 382 -33.77 -24.72 24.12
N THR A 383 -34.83 -25.47 23.82
CA THR A 383 -35.12 -26.74 24.49
C THR A 383 -34.53 -27.89 23.68
N PRO A 384 -33.61 -28.68 24.24
CA PRO A 384 -33.13 -29.88 23.58
C PRO A 384 -34.20 -30.95 23.42
N SER A 385 -34.13 -31.73 22.35
CA SER A 385 -34.90 -32.98 22.22
C SER A 385 -34.32 -34.14 23.04
N GLY A 386 -33.14 -33.99 23.64
CA GLY A 386 -32.49 -35.01 24.47
C GLY A 386 -31.82 -36.15 23.69
N SER A 387 -31.69 -36.06 22.36
CA SER A 387 -31.25 -37.20 21.53
C SER A 387 -30.26 -36.85 20.41
N VAL A 388 -29.82 -35.59 20.30
CA VAL A 388 -28.97 -35.11 19.18
C VAL A 388 -27.91 -34.13 19.68
N THR A 389 -26.72 -34.18 19.07
CA THR A 389 -25.56 -33.30 19.31
C THR A 389 -24.87 -32.95 17.99
N PRO A 390 -24.38 -31.71 17.82
CA PRO A 390 -24.59 -30.54 18.70
C PRO A 390 -26.00 -29.96 18.58
N ILE A 391 -26.40 -29.10 19.52
CA ILE A 391 -27.58 -28.24 19.37
C ILE A 391 -27.11 -26.82 19.18
N GLU A 392 -27.64 -26.15 18.16
CA GLU A 392 -27.22 -24.80 17.82
C GLU A 392 -28.42 -23.87 17.76
N MET A 393 -28.20 -22.62 18.16
CA MET A 393 -29.14 -21.53 17.96
C MET A 393 -28.41 -20.37 17.31
N GLY A 394 -29.04 -19.75 16.32
CA GLY A 394 -28.50 -18.52 15.79
C GLY A 394 -29.22 -17.96 14.58
N GLN A 395 -28.62 -16.92 14.00
CA GLN A 395 -29.11 -16.24 12.81
C GLN A 395 -28.18 -16.52 11.62
N SER A 396 -28.74 -16.79 10.44
CA SER A 396 -27.98 -17.02 9.20
C SER A 396 -28.28 -15.96 8.16
N GLY A 397 -27.42 -15.88 7.14
CA GLY A 397 -27.59 -14.96 6.02
C GLY A 397 -27.21 -13.52 6.37
N ILE A 398 -26.43 -13.32 7.43
CA ILE A 398 -25.83 -12.02 7.72
C ILE A 398 -24.75 -11.78 6.66
N ALA A 399 -24.77 -10.63 5.99
CA ALA A 399 -23.77 -10.35 4.96
C ALA A 399 -22.36 -10.35 5.54
N ALA A 400 -21.42 -11.01 4.88
CA ALA A 400 -20.03 -11.10 5.28
C ALA A 400 -19.13 -10.80 4.09
N THR A 401 -18.04 -10.07 4.33
CA THR A 401 -17.03 -9.76 3.32
C THR A 401 -15.76 -10.53 3.64
N GLU A 402 -15.29 -11.38 2.72
CA GLU A 402 -13.99 -12.03 2.82
C GLU A 402 -12.88 -11.06 3.26
N GLY A 403 -12.06 -11.47 4.23
CA GLY A 403 -10.96 -10.68 4.77
C GLY A 403 -11.36 -9.63 5.81
N ARG A 404 -12.66 -9.35 5.96
CA ARG A 404 -13.17 -8.39 6.95
C ARG A 404 -13.33 -9.03 8.33
N ALA A 405 -12.95 -8.30 9.36
CA ALA A 405 -13.13 -8.70 10.75
C ALA A 405 -14.54 -8.37 11.25
N TYR A 406 -15.13 -9.33 11.95
CA TYR A 406 -16.44 -9.19 12.59
C TYR A 406 -16.33 -9.62 14.04
N HIS A 407 -17.05 -8.91 14.90
CA HIS A 407 -17.05 -9.17 16.34
C HIS A 407 -18.42 -9.70 16.78
N ILE A 408 -18.47 -10.92 17.32
CA ILE A 408 -19.63 -11.46 18.05
C ILE A 408 -19.45 -11.14 19.52
N GLU A 409 -20.55 -10.77 20.16
CA GLU A 409 -20.68 -10.83 21.60
C GLU A 409 -22.06 -11.35 21.98
N ALA A 410 -22.13 -12.28 22.92
CA ALA A 410 -23.37 -12.91 23.31
C ALA A 410 -23.35 -13.36 24.77
N THR A 411 -24.52 -13.45 25.39
CA THR A 411 -24.71 -13.69 26.82
C THR A 411 -25.82 -14.72 27.04
N GLY A 412 -25.58 -15.72 27.90
CA GLY A 412 -26.55 -16.79 28.18
C GLY A 412 -26.18 -17.72 29.33
N PHE A 413 -27.05 -18.68 29.62
CA PHE A 413 -26.88 -19.73 30.64
C PHE A 413 -27.68 -20.99 30.29
N VAL A 414 -27.42 -22.11 30.96
CA VAL A 414 -28.21 -23.35 30.80
C VAL A 414 -28.94 -23.67 32.10
N ASP A 415 -30.26 -23.76 32.05
CA ASP A 415 -31.05 -24.29 33.16
C ASP A 415 -30.95 -25.81 33.17
N VAL A 416 -30.49 -26.37 34.29
CA VAL A 416 -30.20 -27.79 34.45
C VAL A 416 -30.82 -28.28 35.76
N LEU A 417 -31.61 -29.36 35.70
CA LEU A 417 -32.15 -30.01 36.92
C LEU A 417 -31.09 -30.82 37.68
N SER A 418 -29.91 -31.06 37.08
CA SER A 418 -28.76 -31.75 37.67
C SER A 418 -27.51 -30.85 37.65
N PRO A 419 -26.56 -30.97 38.61
CA PRO A 419 -25.46 -30.01 38.80
C PRO A 419 -24.32 -30.12 37.77
N ARG A 420 -24.63 -30.50 36.53
CA ARG A 420 -23.67 -30.61 35.42
C ARG A 420 -23.61 -29.30 34.63
N SER A 421 -22.44 -28.97 34.09
CA SER A 421 -22.27 -27.92 33.10
C SER A 421 -22.29 -28.48 31.68
N VAL A 422 -22.81 -27.69 30.75
CA VAL A 422 -22.91 -28.00 29.33
C VAL A 422 -21.83 -27.21 28.57
N PRO A 423 -20.86 -27.87 27.94
CA PRO A 423 -19.84 -27.21 27.15
C PRO A 423 -20.51 -26.48 25.98
N THR A 424 -20.24 -25.18 25.87
CA THR A 424 -20.87 -24.27 24.92
C THR A 424 -19.84 -23.37 24.26
N SER A 425 -20.08 -22.98 23.02
CA SER A 425 -19.20 -22.09 22.25
C SER A 425 -20.00 -21.16 21.34
N VAL A 426 -19.37 -20.07 20.89
CA VAL A 426 -19.89 -19.29 19.75
C VAL A 426 -19.14 -19.61 18.49
N VAL A 427 -19.89 -19.62 17.40
CA VAL A 427 -19.39 -20.06 16.10
C VAL A 427 -19.82 -19.04 15.06
N PHE A 428 -18.85 -18.53 14.31
CA PHE A 428 -19.10 -18.00 12.98
C PHE A 428 -19.12 -19.18 12.02
N TRP A 429 -20.23 -19.37 11.34
CA TRP A 429 -20.33 -20.22 10.17
C TRP A 429 -20.20 -19.33 8.94
N TRP A 430 -19.20 -19.57 8.12
CA TRP A 430 -18.98 -18.83 6.90
C TRP A 430 -19.58 -19.59 5.73
N TYR A 431 -20.34 -18.89 4.90
CA TYR A 431 -21.00 -19.46 3.73
C TYR A 431 -20.55 -18.74 2.48
N ASP A 432 -20.44 -19.49 1.38
CA ASP A 432 -20.19 -18.93 0.06
C ASP A 432 -21.44 -18.20 -0.47
N ALA A 433 -21.31 -17.61 -1.65
CA ALA A 433 -22.40 -16.85 -2.29
C ALA A 433 -23.62 -17.72 -2.66
N GLN A 434 -23.46 -19.05 -2.70
CA GLN A 434 -24.54 -20.00 -2.96
C GLN A 434 -25.18 -20.52 -1.66
N GLY A 435 -24.68 -20.08 -0.50
CA GLY A 435 -25.13 -20.50 0.81
C GLY A 435 -24.54 -21.85 1.25
N ASN A 436 -23.51 -22.37 0.59
CA ASN A 436 -22.81 -23.56 1.05
C ASN A 436 -21.83 -23.19 2.17
N PRO A 437 -21.72 -23.99 3.24
CA PRO A 437 -20.75 -23.73 4.31
C PRO A 437 -19.32 -23.90 3.78
N ILE A 438 -18.47 -22.92 4.05
CA ILE A 438 -17.05 -22.90 3.71
C ILE A 438 -16.22 -23.42 4.87
N SER A 439 -16.38 -22.78 6.02
CA SER A 439 -15.70 -23.13 7.26
C SER A 439 -16.48 -22.55 8.43
N SER A 440 -16.00 -22.85 9.63
CA SER A 440 -16.53 -22.27 10.84
C SER A 440 -15.38 -21.91 11.77
N ASP A 441 -15.42 -20.71 12.34
CA ASP A 441 -14.54 -20.30 13.42
C ASP A 441 -15.31 -20.41 14.72
N GLN A 442 -14.81 -21.25 15.60
CA GLN A 442 -15.42 -21.56 16.88
C GLN A 442 -14.53 -21.00 17.99
N SER A 443 -15.15 -20.32 18.96
CA SER A 443 -14.47 -19.91 20.19
C SER A 443 -13.99 -21.13 20.98
N ALA A 444 -13.12 -20.92 21.96
CA ALA A 444 -12.92 -21.93 22.99
C ALA A 444 -14.25 -22.31 23.66
N GLN A 445 -14.37 -23.56 24.11
CA GLN A 445 -15.53 -24.02 24.86
C GLN A 445 -15.57 -23.42 26.26
N ILE A 446 -16.77 -23.09 26.71
CA ILE A 446 -17.06 -22.59 28.05
C ILE A 446 -18.13 -23.51 28.65
N GLU A 447 -17.90 -23.93 29.89
CA GLU A 447 -18.85 -24.76 30.64
C GLU A 447 -20.00 -23.88 31.15
N LEU A 448 -21.16 -23.93 30.47
CA LEU A 448 -22.35 -23.19 30.91
C LEU A 448 -23.15 -24.03 31.91
N GLY A 449 -23.39 -23.46 33.09
CA GLY A 449 -24.36 -23.96 34.05
C GLY A 449 -25.47 -22.94 34.27
N PRO A 450 -26.13 -22.92 35.44
CA PRO A 450 -27.27 -22.02 35.70
C PRO A 450 -26.89 -20.54 35.87
N ALA A 451 -25.61 -20.18 35.81
CA ALA A 451 -25.14 -18.81 35.92
C ALA A 451 -24.96 -18.17 34.54
N VAL A 452 -25.41 -16.91 34.40
CA VAL A 452 -25.24 -16.09 33.19
C VAL A 452 -23.77 -15.81 32.92
N GLN A 453 -23.34 -16.04 31.68
CA GLN A 453 -21.99 -15.78 31.20
C GLN A 453 -22.02 -15.06 29.85
N THR A 454 -21.09 -14.13 29.63
CA THR A 454 -20.88 -13.41 28.37
C THR A 454 -19.66 -13.94 27.66
N PHE A 455 -19.74 -14.02 26.33
CA PHE A 455 -18.73 -14.56 25.46
C PHE A 455 -18.60 -13.66 24.23
N SER A 456 -17.37 -13.32 23.89
CA SER A 456 -17.06 -12.52 22.72
C SER A 456 -16.04 -13.22 21.86
N PHE A 457 -16.17 -13.10 20.55
CA PHE A 457 -15.25 -13.70 19.62
C PHE A 457 -15.17 -12.84 18.36
N THR A 458 -13.95 -12.49 17.98
CA THR A 458 -13.69 -11.85 16.69
C THR A 458 -13.15 -12.88 15.73
N ALA A 459 -13.74 -12.94 14.55
CA ALA A 459 -13.22 -13.75 13.47
C ALA A 459 -13.18 -12.94 12.19
N THR A 460 -12.20 -13.25 11.36
CA THR A 460 -12.05 -12.68 10.03
C THR A 460 -12.69 -13.62 9.03
N ALA A 461 -13.58 -13.09 8.19
CA ALA A 461 -14.24 -13.91 7.19
C ALA A 461 -13.20 -14.58 6.27
N PRO A 462 -13.21 -15.91 6.12
CA PRO A 462 -12.22 -16.66 5.35
C PRO A 462 -12.42 -16.44 3.85
N ALA A 463 -11.46 -16.93 3.07
CA ALA A 463 -11.53 -16.86 1.62
C ALA A 463 -12.83 -17.48 1.07
N GLY A 464 -13.53 -16.73 0.21
CA GLY A 464 -14.80 -17.12 -0.41
C GLY A 464 -16.07 -16.81 0.41
N ALA A 465 -15.95 -16.28 1.64
CA ALA A 465 -17.12 -15.99 2.47
C ALA A 465 -17.93 -14.80 1.92
N ALA A 466 -19.24 -15.03 1.73
CA ALA A 466 -20.20 -14.02 1.24
C ALA A 466 -21.33 -13.75 2.26
N THR A 467 -21.65 -14.74 3.09
CA THR A 467 -22.53 -14.54 4.24
C THR A 467 -21.98 -15.30 5.43
N MET A 468 -22.41 -14.91 6.62
CA MET A 468 -22.15 -15.63 7.85
C MET A 468 -23.45 -16.04 8.52
N GLY A 469 -23.37 -17.13 9.27
CA GLY A 469 -24.29 -17.45 10.33
C GLY A 469 -23.55 -17.32 11.64
N VAL A 470 -24.18 -16.65 12.59
CA VAL A 470 -23.66 -16.60 13.95
C VAL A 470 -24.45 -17.57 14.79
N ARG A 471 -23.77 -18.38 15.60
CA ARG A 471 -24.37 -19.44 16.40
C ARG A 471 -23.82 -19.42 17.81
N ILE A 472 -24.67 -19.78 18.76
CA ILE A 472 -24.25 -20.41 20.01
C ILE A 472 -24.53 -21.91 19.89
N ARG A 473 -23.59 -22.72 20.38
CA ARG A 473 -23.58 -24.17 20.17
C ARG A 473 -23.35 -24.89 21.49
N MET A 474 -24.30 -25.74 21.87
CA MET A 474 -24.13 -26.75 22.91
C MET A 474 -23.38 -27.94 22.30
N ASP A 475 -22.18 -28.18 22.81
CA ASP A 475 -21.20 -29.07 22.16
C ASP A 475 -21.35 -30.55 22.55
N ASP A 476 -22.12 -30.88 23.58
CA ASP A 476 -22.46 -32.26 23.97
C ASP A 476 -23.94 -32.61 23.73
N THR A 477 -24.42 -33.75 24.25
CA THR A 477 -25.84 -34.18 24.12
C THR A 477 -26.60 -33.72 25.36
N PRO A 478 -27.16 -32.49 25.35
CA PRO A 478 -27.91 -32.04 26.49
C PRO A 478 -29.18 -32.89 26.62
N ALA A 479 -29.54 -33.23 27.84
CA ALA A 479 -30.81 -33.87 28.16
C ALA A 479 -31.97 -32.91 27.83
N SER A 480 -33.18 -33.44 27.64
CA SER A 480 -34.35 -32.62 27.24
C SER A 480 -34.75 -31.55 28.28
N ASP A 481 -34.24 -31.68 29.50
CA ASP A 481 -34.41 -30.77 30.63
C ASP A 481 -33.21 -29.84 30.86
N GLU A 482 -32.21 -29.82 29.96
CA GLU A 482 -31.05 -28.92 30.00
C GLU A 482 -31.23 -27.76 29.00
N ILE A 483 -31.98 -26.73 29.39
CA ILE A 483 -32.51 -25.68 28.49
C ILE A 483 -31.53 -24.50 28.39
N LEU A 484 -31.12 -24.10 27.18
CA LEU A 484 -30.30 -22.91 26.95
C LEU A 484 -31.14 -21.64 26.95
N TYR A 485 -30.69 -20.62 27.65
CA TYR A 485 -31.24 -19.27 27.59
C TYR A 485 -30.18 -18.30 27.06
N VAL A 486 -30.48 -17.59 25.97
CA VAL A 486 -29.64 -16.54 25.40
C VAL A 486 -30.34 -15.21 25.56
N THR A 487 -29.73 -14.29 26.30
CA THR A 487 -30.31 -12.98 26.63
C THR A 487 -29.76 -11.87 25.75
N TYR A 488 -28.59 -12.08 25.14
CA TYR A 488 -27.94 -11.11 24.26
C TYR A 488 -27.09 -11.81 23.20
N PHE A 489 -27.08 -11.30 21.96
CA PHE A 489 -26.24 -11.79 20.87
C PHE A 489 -26.10 -10.72 19.78
N ARG A 490 -24.99 -9.96 19.76
CA ARG A 490 -24.64 -8.94 18.76
C ARG A 490 -23.51 -9.33 17.81
N VAL A 491 -23.48 -8.65 16.67
CA VAL A 491 -22.41 -8.67 15.67
C VAL A 491 -22.11 -7.23 15.22
N SER A 492 -20.86 -6.77 15.18
CA SER A 492 -20.53 -5.38 14.78
C SER A 492 -19.24 -5.25 13.94
N THR A 493 -19.00 -4.04 13.39
CA THR A 493 -17.74 -3.59 12.75
C THR A 493 -17.15 -2.36 13.46
N PRO A 494 -15.84 -2.08 13.37
CA PRO A 494 -15.19 -0.89 13.97
C PRO A 494 -15.57 0.46 13.30
N ALA A 495 -15.20 1.66 13.84
CA ALA A 495 -15.89 2.96 13.56
C ALA A 495 -15.11 4.04 12.73
N VAL A 496 -15.74 4.59 11.67
CA VAL A 496 -15.28 5.70 10.77
C VAL A 496 -16.37 6.72 10.43
N THR A 497 -16.01 8.02 10.25
CA THR A 497 -17.00 9.12 10.11
C THR A 497 -16.95 9.95 8.80
N ALA A 498 -15.92 9.80 7.97
CA ALA A 498 -15.82 10.51 6.69
C ALA A 498 -15.09 9.68 5.61
N THR A 499 -15.35 9.93 4.33
CA THR A 499 -14.66 9.25 3.21
C THR A 499 -13.18 9.60 3.08
N THR A 500 -12.72 10.62 3.81
CA THR A 500 -11.29 10.93 3.99
C THR A 500 -10.65 10.20 5.17
N GLN A 501 -11.44 9.44 5.94
CA GLN A 501 -10.97 8.66 7.07
C GLN A 501 -11.02 7.18 6.74
N ILE A 502 -10.06 6.41 7.26
CA ILE A 502 -10.08 4.95 7.25
C ILE A 502 -9.92 4.46 8.68
N SER A 503 -10.67 3.42 9.08
CA SER A 503 -10.52 2.83 10.41
C SER A 503 -9.13 2.24 10.51
N LYS A 504 -8.62 2.15 11.72
CA LYS A 504 -7.38 1.44 11.96
C LYS A 504 -7.47 -0.02 11.46
N SER A 505 -8.61 -0.70 11.64
CA SER A 505 -8.82 -2.06 11.16
C SER A 505 -8.73 -2.18 9.63
N ASP A 506 -9.37 -1.27 8.89
CA ASP A 506 -9.38 -1.35 7.43
C ASP A 506 -8.06 -0.88 6.81
N PHE A 507 -7.36 0.04 7.49
CA PHE A 507 -5.99 0.39 7.13
C PHE A 507 -5.06 -0.82 7.26
N ASP A 508 -5.11 -1.51 8.40
CA ASP A 508 -4.28 -2.70 8.65
C ASP A 508 -4.61 -3.81 7.63
N MET A 509 -5.89 -4.02 7.28
CA MET A 509 -6.33 -4.94 6.21
C MET A 509 -5.69 -4.61 4.85
N VAL A 510 -5.67 -3.33 4.44
CA VAL A 510 -5.05 -2.91 3.18
C VAL A 510 -3.54 -3.13 3.21
N MET A 511 -2.87 -2.88 4.34
CA MET A 511 -1.43 -3.09 4.48
C MET A 511 -1.04 -4.57 4.47
N ASP A 512 -1.82 -5.43 5.11
CA ASP A 512 -1.64 -6.89 5.09
C ASP A 512 -1.86 -7.45 3.67
N ALA A 513 -2.87 -6.94 2.97
CA ALA A 513 -3.14 -7.25 1.58
C ALA A 513 -1.97 -6.88 0.64
N ILE A 514 -1.29 -5.77 0.90
CA ILE A 514 -0.08 -5.36 0.16
C ILE A 514 1.09 -6.31 0.47
N ALA A 515 1.30 -6.63 1.75
CA ALA A 515 2.37 -7.49 2.20
C ALA A 515 2.23 -8.92 1.65
N SER A 516 1.02 -9.49 1.67
CA SER A 516 0.73 -10.84 1.16
C SER A 516 1.01 -10.97 -0.34
N ARG A 517 0.83 -9.88 -1.09
CA ARG A 517 1.12 -9.80 -2.54
C ARG A 517 2.58 -9.51 -2.86
N SER A 518 3.45 -9.42 -1.85
CA SER A 518 4.87 -9.05 -2.01
C SER A 518 5.07 -7.73 -2.76
N LEU A 519 4.10 -6.81 -2.66
CA LEU A 519 4.19 -5.49 -3.28
C LEU A 519 5.19 -4.65 -2.53
N LYS A 520 6.10 -4.01 -3.27
CA LYS A 520 7.12 -3.14 -2.66
C LYS A 520 6.48 -1.79 -2.31
N VAL A 521 6.32 -1.53 -1.02
CA VAL A 521 5.87 -0.22 -0.52
C VAL A 521 7.05 0.74 -0.42
N ARG A 522 6.83 1.99 -0.80
CA ARG A 522 7.76 3.09 -0.56
C ARG A 522 6.97 4.31 -0.12
N THR A 523 7.50 5.08 0.81
CA THR A 523 6.92 6.40 1.06
C THR A 523 7.18 7.29 -0.15
N LEU A 524 6.27 8.25 -0.40
CA LEU A 524 6.48 9.24 -1.46
C LEU A 524 7.82 9.97 -1.26
N ARG A 525 8.21 10.20 -0.01
CA ARG A 525 9.50 10.79 0.34
C ARG A 525 10.68 9.91 -0.05
N ASP A 526 10.66 8.61 0.25
CA ASP A 526 11.73 7.68 -0.15
C ASP A 526 11.82 7.51 -1.68
N ALA A 527 10.69 7.66 -2.38
CA ALA A 527 10.65 7.65 -3.83
C ALA A 527 11.23 8.96 -4.42
N LEU A 528 10.88 10.12 -3.83
CA LEU A 528 11.33 11.44 -4.29
C LEU A 528 12.80 11.74 -3.93
N ASP A 529 13.28 11.29 -2.78
CA ASP A 529 14.65 11.51 -2.32
C ASP A 529 15.69 10.77 -3.19
N ARG A 530 15.25 9.77 -3.98
CA ARG A 530 16.09 9.13 -5.01
C ARG A 530 16.06 9.84 -6.36
N HIS A 531 15.18 10.81 -6.55
CA HIS A 531 14.99 11.52 -7.82
C HIS A 531 15.45 12.97 -7.82
N VAL A 532 16.11 13.44 -6.75
CA VAL A 532 16.92 14.67 -6.83
C VAL A 532 18.27 14.35 -7.50
N ALA A 533 18.22 13.94 -8.77
CA ALA A 533 19.40 13.94 -9.61
C ALA A 533 19.80 15.40 -9.83
N SER A 534 20.87 15.83 -9.16
CA SER A 534 21.70 16.90 -9.70
C SER A 534 21.96 16.58 -11.18
N ILE A 535 21.49 17.44 -12.09
CA ILE A 535 21.74 17.36 -13.54
C ILE A 535 23.25 17.37 -13.88
N THR A 536 24.11 17.60 -12.89
CA THR A 536 25.51 17.20 -12.93
C THR A 536 25.69 16.03 -11.97
N PRO A 537 25.81 14.76 -12.43
CA PRO A 537 26.16 13.67 -11.53
C PRO A 537 27.41 14.08 -10.77
N THR A 538 27.35 14.11 -9.44
CA THR A 538 28.53 14.35 -8.62
C THR A 538 29.52 13.26 -8.96
N ILE A 539 30.69 13.66 -9.45
CA ILE A 539 31.73 12.72 -9.83
C ILE A 539 32.50 12.40 -8.55
N ASP A 540 32.01 11.39 -7.82
CA ASP A 540 32.54 11.03 -6.50
C ASP A 540 33.85 10.22 -6.55
N GLY A 541 34.42 10.03 -7.75
CA GLY A 541 35.64 9.28 -7.96
C GLY A 541 36.14 9.34 -9.40
N PRO A 542 37.33 8.79 -9.71
CA PRO A 542 37.90 8.78 -11.05
C PRO A 542 37.01 8.03 -12.06
N TRP A 543 36.92 8.52 -13.29
CA TRP A 543 36.23 7.84 -14.39
C TRP A 543 37.17 7.66 -15.58
N LEU A 544 36.99 6.54 -16.28
CA LEU A 544 37.56 6.32 -17.61
C LEU A 544 36.40 6.31 -18.59
N LYS A 545 36.44 7.24 -19.53
CA LYS A 545 35.34 7.49 -20.47
C LYS A 545 35.81 7.33 -21.90
N SER A 546 35.09 6.54 -22.69
CA SER A 546 35.23 6.55 -24.14
C SER A 546 34.35 7.66 -24.69
N VAL A 547 34.94 8.58 -25.45
CA VAL A 547 34.20 9.67 -26.10
C VAL A 547 33.36 9.13 -27.25
N THR A 548 33.90 8.16 -27.98
CA THR A 548 33.27 7.47 -29.11
C THR A 548 32.22 6.45 -28.67
N ARG A 549 32.30 5.93 -27.45
CA ARG A 549 31.40 4.86 -26.96
C ARG A 549 30.95 5.18 -25.54
N PRO A 550 30.02 6.13 -25.32
CA PRO A 550 29.64 6.55 -23.97
C PRO A 550 29.05 5.43 -23.11
N PHE A 551 28.45 4.43 -23.75
CA PHE A 551 27.98 3.19 -23.11
C PHE A 551 29.13 2.31 -22.59
N LEU A 552 30.40 2.71 -22.73
CA LEU A 552 31.57 2.08 -22.11
C LEU A 552 32.12 2.89 -20.93
N ASN A 553 31.54 4.03 -20.58
CA ASN A 553 32.03 4.89 -19.49
C ASN A 553 31.83 4.26 -18.12
N ARG A 554 32.91 4.15 -17.33
CA ARG A 554 32.84 3.53 -15.99
C ARG A 554 33.63 4.33 -14.95
N PRO A 555 33.21 4.31 -13.68
CA PRO A 555 34.06 4.70 -12.57
C PRO A 555 35.26 3.74 -12.48
N ILE A 556 36.41 4.23 -12.05
CA ILE A 556 37.64 3.46 -11.88
C ILE A 556 38.22 3.70 -10.49
N ARG A 557 38.85 2.67 -9.91
CA ARG A 557 39.57 2.81 -8.64
C ARG A 557 41.07 2.85 -8.91
N ILE A 558 41.69 4.02 -8.77
CA ILE A 558 43.13 4.17 -8.97
C ILE A 558 43.86 3.46 -7.83
N ALA A 559 44.82 2.61 -8.19
CA ALA A 559 45.68 1.91 -7.25
C ALA A 559 46.93 2.74 -6.96
N THR A 560 47.61 3.16 -8.02
CA THR A 560 48.86 3.96 -7.99
C THR A 560 49.05 4.61 -9.36
N ALA A 561 49.65 5.79 -9.42
CA ALA A 561 50.17 6.38 -10.65
C ALA A 561 51.70 6.38 -10.64
N GLY A 562 52.31 6.03 -11.77
CA GLY A 562 53.75 6.15 -11.97
C GLY A 562 54.18 7.61 -12.18
N GLU A 563 55.49 7.85 -12.19
CA GLU A 563 56.04 9.19 -12.45
C GLU A 563 55.63 9.72 -13.83
N VAL A 564 55.20 10.98 -13.87
CA VAL A 564 54.83 11.67 -15.11
C VAL A 564 56.09 12.11 -15.85
N ALA A 565 56.38 11.46 -16.98
CA ALA A 565 57.48 11.82 -17.87
C ALA A 565 57.01 12.77 -18.99
N GLN A 566 57.85 13.73 -19.36
CA GLN A 566 57.66 14.59 -20.55
C GLN A 566 58.96 14.58 -21.38
N PRO A 567 59.12 13.62 -22.32
CA PRO A 567 60.38 13.46 -23.04
C PRO A 567 60.74 14.72 -23.84
N ALA A 568 62.02 15.08 -23.86
CA ALA A 568 62.49 16.14 -24.74
C ALA A 568 62.44 15.65 -26.21
N ARG A 569 61.94 16.49 -27.13
CA ARG A 569 62.05 16.25 -28.59
C ARG A 569 63.30 16.89 -29.20
N GLY A 570 64.00 17.69 -28.42
CA GLY A 570 65.27 18.30 -28.79
C GLY A 570 66.44 17.33 -28.69
N GLY A 571 67.51 17.65 -29.43
CA GLY A 571 68.78 16.93 -29.40
C GLY A 571 69.92 17.89 -29.08
N VAL A 572 70.95 17.40 -28.41
CA VAL A 572 72.20 18.13 -28.19
C VAL A 572 73.24 17.49 -29.10
N PHE A 573 73.80 18.28 -30.01
CA PHE A 573 74.75 17.79 -31.00
C PHE A 573 76.15 18.36 -30.74
N ASP A 574 77.11 17.47 -30.54
CA ASP A 574 78.52 17.83 -30.48
C ASP A 574 79.04 18.06 -31.91
N VAL A 575 79.16 19.34 -32.30
CA VAL A 575 79.62 19.72 -33.65
C VAL A 575 81.13 19.91 -33.66
N VAL A 576 81.81 19.17 -34.53
CA VAL A 576 83.27 19.26 -34.71
C VAL A 576 83.69 20.71 -35.01
N GLY A 577 84.64 21.22 -34.22
CA GLY A 577 85.14 22.60 -34.33
C GLY A 577 84.44 23.62 -33.43
N ARG A 578 83.45 23.21 -32.62
CA ARG A 578 82.86 24.04 -31.55
C ARG A 578 83.29 23.56 -30.17
N SER A 579 83.48 24.49 -29.24
CA SER A 579 83.80 24.20 -27.83
C SER A 579 82.58 23.86 -26.98
N LEU A 580 81.37 24.13 -27.48
CA LEU A 580 80.10 23.83 -26.84
C LEU A 580 79.16 23.18 -27.85
N PRO A 581 78.34 22.20 -27.43
CA PRO A 581 77.37 21.58 -28.30
C PRO A 581 76.31 22.57 -28.78
N VAL A 582 75.67 22.24 -29.89
CA VAL A 582 74.51 22.95 -30.39
C VAL A 582 73.26 22.22 -29.93
N ALA A 583 72.43 22.90 -29.14
CA ALA A 583 71.11 22.39 -28.78
C ALA A 583 70.11 22.72 -29.90
N VAL A 584 69.43 21.70 -30.41
CA VAL A 584 68.19 21.88 -31.17
C VAL A 584 67.05 21.74 -30.18
N THR A 585 66.45 22.86 -29.81
CA THR A 585 65.31 22.89 -28.89
C THR A 585 64.01 22.73 -29.65
N ASP A 586 63.10 21.94 -29.10
CA ASP A 586 61.72 21.80 -29.56
C ASP A 586 60.80 21.76 -28.32
N LEU A 587 59.49 21.80 -28.54
CA LEU A 587 58.49 21.61 -27.49
C LEU A 587 58.67 20.22 -26.84
N ARG A 588 58.41 20.15 -25.52
CA ARG A 588 58.39 18.86 -24.80
C ARG A 588 57.32 17.94 -25.40
N GLY A 589 57.59 16.64 -25.38
CA GLY A 589 56.59 15.64 -25.71
C GLY A 589 55.45 15.62 -24.69
N SER A 590 54.35 14.97 -25.06
CA SER A 590 53.22 14.74 -24.18
C SER A 590 53.62 14.07 -22.86
N ARG A 591 52.79 14.26 -21.82
CA ARG A 591 52.93 13.51 -20.58
C ARG A 591 52.73 12.03 -20.86
N SER A 592 53.57 11.18 -20.28
CA SER A 592 53.34 9.73 -20.25
C SER A 592 53.66 9.14 -18.88
N TYR A 593 52.85 8.18 -18.44
CA TYR A 593 52.99 7.50 -17.16
C TYR A 593 52.17 6.21 -17.13
N ASN A 594 52.47 5.30 -16.20
CA ASN A 594 51.67 4.10 -15.99
C ASN A 594 50.61 4.34 -14.90
N LEU A 595 49.33 4.18 -15.24
CA LEU A 595 48.24 4.21 -14.28
C LEU A 595 47.84 2.79 -13.88
N SER A 596 47.87 2.47 -12.59
CA SER A 596 47.35 1.18 -12.10
C SER A 596 45.92 1.34 -11.58
N VAL A 597 45.03 0.42 -11.94
CA VAL A 597 43.59 0.48 -11.60
C VAL A 597 43.12 -0.86 -11.03
N TYR A 598 42.25 -0.83 -10.02
CA TYR A 598 41.59 -2.01 -9.45
C TYR A 598 40.18 -2.23 -10.02
N ARG A 599 39.80 -3.51 -10.15
CA ARG A 599 38.44 -3.98 -10.44
C ARG A 599 38.03 -5.04 -9.43
N ASP A 600 36.92 -4.80 -8.73
CA ASP A 600 36.59 -5.50 -7.50
C ASP A 600 36.03 -6.91 -7.74
N SER A 601 35.50 -7.18 -8.94
CA SER A 601 34.98 -8.48 -9.35
C SER A 601 35.60 -9.01 -10.65
N ILE A 602 35.44 -10.32 -10.91
CA ILE A 602 35.86 -10.95 -12.16
C ILE A 602 35.01 -10.44 -13.34
N GLN A 603 33.72 -10.19 -13.09
CA GLN A 603 32.80 -9.67 -14.09
C GLN A 603 33.18 -8.24 -14.48
N ASP A 604 33.41 -7.37 -13.49
CA ASP A 604 33.87 -5.99 -13.70
C ASP A 604 35.21 -5.96 -14.44
N ALA A 605 36.10 -6.91 -14.16
CA ALA A 605 37.38 -7.02 -14.86
C ALA A 605 37.20 -7.43 -16.33
N ARG A 606 36.24 -8.31 -16.65
CA ARG A 606 35.91 -8.67 -18.04
C ARG A 606 35.28 -7.50 -18.78
N GLU A 607 34.39 -6.78 -18.13
CA GLU A 607 33.79 -5.56 -18.69
C GLU A 607 34.83 -4.46 -18.88
N PHE A 608 35.82 -4.36 -17.99
CA PHE A 608 36.92 -3.44 -18.15
C PHE A 608 37.87 -3.84 -19.28
N ASP A 609 38.12 -5.14 -19.50
CA ASP A 609 38.85 -5.62 -20.68
C ASP A 609 38.17 -5.16 -21.98
N PHE A 610 36.83 -5.15 -22.04
CA PHE A 610 36.08 -4.65 -23.20
C PHE A 610 36.33 -3.15 -23.47
N ILE A 611 36.42 -2.34 -22.42
CA ILE A 611 36.70 -0.90 -22.56
C ILE A 611 38.12 -0.67 -23.08
N LEU A 612 39.08 -1.47 -22.64
CA LEU A 612 40.47 -1.36 -23.07
C LEU A 612 40.69 -1.92 -24.49
N ALA A 613 39.93 -2.96 -24.87
CA ALA A 613 39.97 -3.54 -26.21
C ALA A 613 39.49 -2.56 -27.29
N ALA A 614 38.72 -1.53 -26.92
CA ALA A 614 38.24 -0.50 -27.83
C ALA A 614 39.37 0.29 -28.52
N GLY A 615 40.54 0.43 -27.87
CA GLY A 615 41.73 1.10 -28.42
C GLY A 615 41.57 2.61 -28.67
N ASP A 616 40.48 3.22 -28.22
CA ASP A 616 40.16 4.63 -28.45
C ASP A 616 41.02 5.57 -27.58
N VAL A 617 41.01 6.85 -27.94
CA VAL A 617 41.44 7.92 -27.03
C VAL A 617 40.42 8.05 -25.90
N MET A 618 40.87 7.82 -24.66
CA MET A 618 40.00 7.81 -23.48
C MET A 618 40.14 9.11 -22.70
N LEU A 619 39.02 9.63 -22.20
CA LEU A 619 39.01 10.71 -21.21
C LEU A 619 39.17 10.09 -19.81
N LEU A 620 40.29 10.38 -19.15
CA LEU A 620 40.45 10.15 -17.73
C LEU A 620 39.94 11.39 -16.99
N GLN A 621 38.85 11.25 -16.25
CA GLN A 621 38.24 12.34 -15.51
C GLN A 621 38.44 12.11 -14.00
N ILE A 622 39.23 12.98 -13.39
CA ILE A 622 39.56 12.95 -11.96
C ILE A 622 38.82 14.10 -11.27
N PRO A 623 38.08 13.82 -10.17
CA PRO A 623 37.50 14.87 -9.34
C PRO A 623 38.57 15.84 -8.80
N PRO A 624 38.27 17.14 -8.67
CA PRO A 624 39.24 18.13 -8.20
C PRO A 624 39.74 17.88 -6.77
N ASP A 625 38.96 17.16 -5.97
CA ASP A 625 39.21 16.79 -4.58
C ASP A 625 39.72 15.35 -4.40
N TYR A 626 40.06 14.65 -5.50
CA TYR A 626 40.58 13.30 -5.41
C TYR A 626 41.94 13.29 -4.70
N PRO A 627 42.15 12.44 -3.68
CA PRO A 627 43.30 12.52 -2.78
C PRO A 627 44.65 12.15 -3.39
N GLU A 628 44.68 11.70 -4.65
CA GLU A 628 45.92 11.39 -5.37
C GLU A 628 46.34 12.62 -6.22
N PRO A 629 47.31 13.43 -5.76
CA PRO A 629 47.54 14.79 -6.28
C PRO A 629 48.11 14.86 -7.69
N ASP A 630 48.62 13.76 -8.24
CA ASP A 630 49.46 13.77 -9.45
C ASP A 630 48.82 13.09 -10.67
N VAL A 631 47.52 12.75 -10.62
CA VAL A 631 46.80 12.19 -11.77
C VAL A 631 46.00 13.29 -12.49
N PRO A 632 46.47 13.77 -13.65
CA PRO A 632 45.75 14.82 -14.37
C PRO A 632 44.50 14.28 -15.06
N THR A 633 43.42 15.08 -15.02
CA THR A 633 42.29 14.93 -15.95
C THR A 633 42.76 15.28 -17.37
N GLY A 634 42.47 14.43 -18.35
CA GLY A 634 42.90 14.63 -19.72
C GLY A 634 42.51 13.50 -20.67
N TYR A 635 42.87 13.66 -21.95
CA TYR A 635 42.68 12.65 -22.98
C TYR A 635 43.95 11.83 -23.14
N PHE A 636 43.83 10.51 -23.11
CA PHE A 636 44.98 9.60 -23.12
C PHE A 636 44.82 8.51 -24.17
N PHE A 637 45.90 8.24 -24.89
CA PHE A 637 46.11 6.99 -25.60
C PHE A 637 46.63 5.95 -24.59
N ILE A 638 46.01 4.78 -24.56
CA ILE A 638 46.40 3.68 -23.67
C ILE A 638 47.19 2.66 -24.49
N GLY A 639 48.46 2.46 -24.14
CA GLY A 639 49.33 1.46 -24.77
C GLY A 639 49.07 0.04 -24.27
N ASP A 640 50.08 -0.83 -24.39
CA ASP A 640 49.97 -2.25 -24.02
C ASP A 640 49.60 -2.43 -22.54
N THR A 641 48.36 -2.88 -22.30
CA THR A 641 47.86 -3.07 -20.93
C THR A 641 48.27 -4.44 -20.38
N SER A 642 48.43 -4.54 -19.06
CA SER A 642 48.65 -5.82 -18.38
C SER A 642 47.67 -6.01 -17.23
N LYS A 643 47.19 -7.26 -17.07
CA LYS A 643 46.23 -7.65 -16.03
C LYS A 643 46.86 -8.61 -15.04
N HIS A 644 46.85 -8.25 -13.76
CA HIS A 644 47.39 -9.03 -12.67
C HIS A 644 46.31 -9.44 -11.68
N ARG A 645 46.45 -10.66 -11.15
CA ARG A 645 45.65 -11.14 -10.03
C ARG A 645 46.30 -10.72 -8.71
N VAL A 646 45.55 -10.09 -7.82
CA VAL A 646 46.08 -9.59 -6.54
C VAL A 646 46.23 -10.71 -5.49
N GLY A 647 45.49 -11.82 -5.63
CA GLY A 647 45.65 -13.01 -4.79
C GLY A 647 44.92 -14.25 -5.33
N VAL A 648 45.37 -15.46 -4.94
CA VAL A 648 44.95 -16.77 -5.49
C VAL A 648 43.47 -17.12 -5.28
N HIS A 649 42.76 -16.42 -4.41
CA HIS A 649 41.31 -16.57 -4.22
C HIS A 649 40.52 -15.26 -4.37
N SER A 650 41.20 -14.17 -4.72
CA SER A 650 40.53 -12.87 -4.85
C SER A 650 39.86 -12.70 -6.23
N GLY A 651 38.68 -12.09 -6.23
CA GLY A 651 38.02 -11.55 -7.42
C GLY A 651 38.70 -10.29 -7.96
N LEU A 652 39.47 -9.60 -7.12
CA LEU A 652 40.16 -8.34 -7.43
C LEU A 652 41.18 -8.54 -8.57
N ARG A 653 41.15 -7.65 -9.56
CA ARG A 653 42.13 -7.58 -10.65
C ARG A 653 42.78 -6.20 -10.67
N ARG A 654 44.09 -6.16 -10.91
CA ARG A 654 44.85 -4.92 -11.11
C ARG A 654 45.26 -4.82 -12.57
N PHE A 655 44.93 -3.70 -13.18
CA PHE A 655 45.34 -3.34 -14.54
C PHE A 655 46.47 -2.32 -14.47
N VAL A 656 47.45 -2.43 -15.36
CA VAL A 656 48.46 -1.38 -15.60
C VAL A 656 48.20 -0.82 -16.98
N LEU A 657 47.98 0.50 -17.05
CA LEU A 657 47.61 1.25 -18.24
C LEU A 657 48.74 2.23 -18.58
N PRO A 658 49.56 1.99 -19.61
CA PRO A 658 50.53 2.97 -20.08
C PRO A 658 49.79 4.11 -20.76
N LEU A 659 49.74 5.28 -20.14
CA LEU A 659 49.03 6.45 -20.64
C LEU A 659 49.99 7.38 -21.37
N THR A 660 49.58 7.87 -22.53
CA THR A 660 50.21 9.01 -23.23
C THR A 660 49.15 10.07 -23.47
N GLU A 661 49.35 11.27 -22.92
CA GLU A 661 48.43 12.39 -23.10
C GLU A 661 48.37 12.80 -24.57
N VAL A 662 47.17 12.94 -25.10
CA VAL A 662 46.92 13.32 -26.50
C VAL A 662 45.95 14.49 -26.55
N ALA A 663 45.90 15.16 -27.70
CA ALA A 663 44.88 16.17 -27.93
C ALA A 663 43.47 15.57 -27.79
N PRO A 664 42.47 16.36 -27.37
CA PRO A 664 41.09 15.92 -27.41
C PRO A 664 40.75 15.42 -28.83
N PRO A 665 39.96 14.35 -28.96
CA PRO A 665 39.49 13.93 -30.25
C PRO A 665 38.70 15.06 -30.93
N ALA A 666 38.67 15.08 -32.27
CA ALA A 666 38.03 16.16 -33.01
C ALA A 666 36.55 16.34 -32.59
N PRO A 667 35.99 17.56 -32.61
CA PRO A 667 34.58 17.80 -32.23
C PRO A 667 33.56 17.03 -33.07
N GLN A 668 33.98 16.52 -34.23
CA GLN A 668 33.18 15.77 -35.18
C GLN A 668 33.23 14.25 -34.95
N ILE A 669 33.92 13.80 -33.89
CA ILE A 669 33.85 12.41 -33.47
C ILE A 669 32.47 12.19 -32.84
N VAL A 670 31.56 11.76 -33.71
CA VAL A 670 30.28 11.18 -33.30
C VAL A 670 30.56 9.85 -32.64
N ALA A 671 29.74 9.47 -31.66
CA ALA A 671 29.88 8.16 -31.04
C ALA A 671 29.79 7.06 -32.12
N ASN A 672 30.77 6.16 -32.17
CA ASN A 672 30.68 4.94 -32.96
C ASN A 672 29.81 3.96 -32.17
N THR A 673 28.53 4.00 -32.46
CA THR A 673 27.49 3.25 -31.78
C THR A 673 27.39 1.81 -32.29
N MET A 674 27.81 1.54 -33.53
CA MET A 674 27.76 0.22 -34.17
C MET A 674 28.66 0.14 -35.43
N THR A 675 29.18 -1.05 -35.80
CA THR A 675 29.87 -1.26 -37.09
C THR A 675 28.93 -1.88 -38.13
N TRP A 676 29.20 -1.67 -39.42
CA TRP A 676 28.44 -2.32 -40.50
C TRP A 676 28.41 -3.86 -40.38
N ASN A 677 29.52 -4.48 -39.96
CA ASN A 677 29.55 -5.93 -39.74
C ASN A 677 28.78 -6.33 -38.47
N GLY A 678 28.89 -5.54 -37.40
CA GLY A 678 28.11 -5.75 -36.17
C GLY A 678 26.59 -5.67 -36.40
N LEU A 679 26.14 -4.80 -37.33
CA LEU A 679 24.74 -4.78 -37.76
C LEU A 679 24.31 -6.08 -38.43
N ILE A 680 25.13 -6.67 -39.29
CA ILE A 680 24.81 -7.95 -39.92
C ILE A 680 24.83 -9.08 -38.88
N GLU A 681 25.77 -9.06 -37.93
CA GLU A 681 25.83 -10.10 -36.90
C GLU A 681 24.67 -10.03 -35.91
N GLU A 682 24.21 -8.83 -35.56
CA GLU A 682 23.08 -8.61 -34.66
C GLU A 682 21.73 -8.84 -35.35
N PHE A 683 21.57 -8.40 -36.59
CA PHE A 683 20.30 -8.48 -37.33
C PHE A 683 20.25 -9.63 -38.34
N GLY A 684 21.33 -10.38 -38.53
CA GLY A 684 21.43 -11.55 -39.43
C GLY A 684 21.81 -11.22 -40.87
N SER A 685 21.23 -10.17 -41.48
CA SER A 685 21.54 -9.78 -42.86
C SER A 685 21.32 -8.29 -43.12
N TRP A 686 21.87 -7.75 -44.22
CA TRP A 686 21.58 -6.37 -44.64
C TRP A 686 20.11 -6.14 -44.97
N ALA A 687 19.40 -7.15 -45.45
CA ALA A 687 17.97 -7.04 -45.70
C ALA A 687 17.22 -6.82 -44.38
N ASP A 688 17.65 -7.50 -43.32
CA ASP A 688 17.07 -7.36 -41.99
C ASP A 688 17.45 -6.03 -41.33
N VAL A 689 18.68 -5.51 -41.57
CA VAL A 689 19.07 -4.16 -41.13
C VAL A 689 18.20 -3.10 -41.80
N VAL A 690 18.03 -3.16 -43.13
CA VAL A 690 17.18 -2.21 -43.88
C VAL A 690 15.70 -2.37 -43.52
N ALA A 691 15.27 -3.57 -43.11
CA ALA A 691 13.92 -3.79 -42.61
C ALA A 691 13.74 -3.33 -41.15
N SER A 692 14.81 -3.27 -40.36
CA SER A 692 14.79 -2.88 -38.94
C SER A 692 14.95 -1.38 -38.72
N PHE A 693 15.50 -0.65 -39.69
CA PHE A 693 15.75 0.78 -39.60
C PHE A 693 15.19 1.51 -40.81
N ASP A 694 14.33 2.49 -40.56
CA ASP A 694 13.61 3.23 -41.60
C ASP A 694 14.51 4.13 -42.43
N SER A 695 15.63 4.55 -41.86
CA SER A 695 16.63 5.34 -42.56
C SER A 695 18.04 4.97 -42.12
N TRP A 696 19.01 5.28 -42.97
CA TRP A 696 20.41 5.19 -42.60
C TRP A 696 20.79 6.17 -41.48
N ALA A 697 19.97 7.18 -41.18
CA ALA A 697 20.16 8.03 -40.00
C ALA A 697 19.80 7.27 -38.72
N ASP A 698 18.72 6.47 -38.73
CA ASP A 698 18.36 5.63 -37.59
C ASP A 698 19.38 4.50 -37.38
N VAL A 699 19.96 3.99 -38.48
CA VAL A 699 21.11 3.07 -38.41
C VAL A 699 22.34 3.75 -37.79
N LEU A 700 22.55 5.04 -38.05
CA LEU A 700 23.65 5.83 -37.43
C LEU A 700 23.40 6.10 -35.94
N ASP A 701 22.15 6.30 -35.55
CA ASP A 701 21.76 6.59 -34.16
C ASP A 701 21.61 5.31 -33.30
N TYR A 702 21.57 4.14 -33.93
CA TYR A 702 21.45 2.85 -33.25
C TYR A 702 22.66 2.51 -32.36
N ILE A 703 22.42 2.32 -31.06
CA ILE A 703 23.44 1.97 -30.06
C ILE A 703 23.43 0.46 -29.81
N ALA A 704 24.48 -0.20 -30.27
CA ALA A 704 24.68 -1.62 -30.09
C ALA A 704 24.98 -2.00 -28.64
N THR A 705 24.78 -3.28 -28.32
CA THR A 705 25.18 -3.82 -27.02
C THR A 705 26.72 -3.87 -26.89
N PRO A 706 27.30 -3.75 -25.67
CA PRO A 706 28.76 -3.74 -25.49
C PRO A 706 29.50 -4.94 -26.10
N ALA A 707 28.83 -6.09 -26.19
CA ALA A 707 29.38 -7.30 -26.78
C ALA A 707 29.43 -7.26 -28.32
N ALA A 708 28.54 -6.52 -28.98
CA ALA A 708 28.43 -6.44 -30.44
C ALA A 708 29.39 -5.41 -31.06
N VAL A 709 29.82 -4.41 -30.29
CA VAL A 709 30.75 -3.36 -30.77
C VAL A 709 32.21 -3.82 -30.79
N ILE A 710 32.52 -4.90 -30.08
CA ILE A 710 33.87 -5.44 -29.91
C ILE A 710 33.96 -6.77 -30.65
N ILE A 711 34.31 -6.70 -31.92
CA ILE A 711 34.68 -7.84 -32.76
C ILE A 711 36.14 -7.58 -33.21
N PRO A 712 37.02 -8.60 -33.22
CA PRO A 712 38.49 -8.46 -33.11
C PRO A 712 39.19 -7.51 -34.08
#